data_AF-A0A2Z6II05-F1
#
_entry.id   AF-A0A2Z6II05-F1
#
_cell.length_a   1.000
_cell.length_b   1.000
_cell.length_c   1.000
_cell.angle_alpha   90.00
_cell.angle_beta   90.00
_cell.angle_gamma   90.00
#
_symmetry.space_group_name_H-M   'P 1'
#
loop_
_entity.id
_entity.type
_entity.pdbx_description
1 polymer ?
#
loop_
_entity_poly.entity_id
_entity_poly.type
_entity_poly.pdbx_seq_one_letter_code
_entity_poly.pdbx_strand_id
1 'polypeptide(L)'
;MPISTPVSRPWLYALLPFVAYLLSWYYNGQIIPLLALSMIVYLLWGAWVWWPRLRRGLAWPRGFLPTFMVLWLLWFGVTLFWSGVPYSSWFYFWVLGSLPLGFLIWVTMPDAVQERAWIWLWWGAIASAWVLSSMALWQYYQWMGQGIGWTGLRPNGPLLDTNSFAAWLNLLFFPLLAVYFAYDAQRKVWFLGRQVDLLGLFYLATITVVLLAFFSTGSRGGLLAWLCTLSFALWGFRRQAGSFPRWMMVFALALLAFLLMNYAKGYDILGHLAPGYIDHNSSTVARGLMWLATWHIFLSHPWLGTGLGSYFLYYPAYRLPGELASAGTYAHNDYIEYLAEGGLVNLGFLLAFAGSLMYALYKLLYKAGKSLNLPEGRRLEALGLVLGVFAITGHALGNFIFYNLPLSVLAGLFLARAWRIYGYHGETAPILPRIGIHHGAIAQAVMVVAVVVASWNLLADGATFALFSSNGWLNKVIPNSNQRAVFLLKAADWISLARPLATQPHVYLANTYLSLAERDKSLNAPHRKALVESALQQYRQSLVGIPRQSGVLNSIGSLYLTHAQLLGLSPVQAERKALLAWRHGLAINPESISLRNQVAQLAFVQHGDVNGAIAFLRAGLQRPLFPFPRSNLQMEIALTQWRAGEKSATMATLVQLLRENPDYHPAIAWLLSMKKS
;
A
#
# COMPACT_ATOMS: atom_id res chain seq x y z
N MET A 1 -11.13 19.41 -42.10
CA MET A 1 -9.82 18.76 -42.31
C MET A 1 -9.53 17.83 -41.15
N PRO A 2 -9.18 16.56 -41.35
CA PRO A 2 -8.72 15.74 -40.25
C PRO A 2 -7.34 16.26 -39.87
N ILE A 3 -7.26 16.99 -38.75
CA ILE A 3 -5.97 17.16 -38.07
C ILE A 3 -5.51 15.73 -37.79
N SER A 4 -4.52 15.28 -38.55
CA SER A 4 -3.82 14.03 -38.33
C SER A 4 -3.49 13.96 -36.85
N THR A 5 -4.10 13.04 -36.12
CA THR A 5 -3.53 12.61 -34.83
C THR A 5 -2.06 12.35 -35.13
N PRO A 6 -1.10 12.92 -34.39
CA PRO A 6 0.30 12.71 -34.70
C PRO A 6 0.65 11.23 -34.52
N VAL A 7 0.45 10.45 -35.59
CA VAL A 7 0.92 9.07 -35.76
C VAL A 7 2.45 9.02 -35.71
N SER A 8 3.11 10.19 -35.75
CA SER A 8 4.54 10.38 -35.87
C SER A 8 5.37 9.97 -34.64
N ARG A 9 4.78 9.73 -33.46
CA ARG A 9 5.55 9.39 -32.23
C ARG A 9 4.87 8.34 -31.32
N PRO A 10 4.71 7.09 -31.76
CA PRO A 10 4.10 6.01 -30.96
C PRO A 10 4.85 5.70 -29.66
N TRP A 11 6.16 5.94 -29.62
CA TRP A 11 6.98 5.72 -28.42
C TRP A 11 6.59 6.65 -27.26
N LEU A 12 6.10 7.88 -27.52
CA LEU A 12 5.65 8.80 -26.46
C LEU A 12 4.43 8.25 -25.71
N TYR A 13 3.56 7.52 -26.40
CA TYR A 13 2.38 6.89 -25.80
C TYR A 13 2.73 5.71 -24.87
N ALA A 14 3.94 5.14 -25.02
CA ALA A 14 4.46 4.09 -24.17
C ALA A 14 5.41 4.63 -23.08
N LEU A 15 6.12 5.73 -23.37
CA LEU A 15 7.09 6.31 -22.45
C LEU A 15 6.42 6.77 -21.15
N LEU A 16 5.33 7.54 -21.22
CA LEU A 16 4.68 8.08 -20.01
C LEU A 16 4.18 6.98 -19.05
N PRO A 17 3.41 5.96 -19.48
CA PRO A 17 2.98 4.90 -18.57
C PRO A 17 4.17 4.08 -18.05
N PHE A 18 5.25 3.92 -18.84
CA PHE A 18 6.46 3.25 -18.38
C PHE A 18 7.22 4.08 -17.32
N VAL A 19 7.34 5.39 -17.50
CA VAL A 19 7.95 6.29 -16.51
C VAL A 19 7.12 6.31 -15.21
N ALA A 20 5.79 6.37 -15.31
CA ALA A 20 4.92 6.27 -14.13
C ALA A 20 5.10 4.93 -13.40
N TYR A 21 5.23 3.83 -14.16
CA TYR A 21 5.56 2.52 -13.62
C TYR A 21 6.93 2.53 -12.91
N LEU A 22 8.01 3.03 -13.52
CA LEU A 22 9.33 3.10 -12.87
C LEU A 22 9.33 3.95 -11.59
N LEU A 23 8.69 5.12 -11.62
CA LEU A 23 8.56 5.99 -10.44
C LEU A 23 7.83 5.31 -9.28
N SER A 24 6.94 4.35 -9.58
CA SER A 24 6.20 3.63 -8.54
C SER A 24 6.97 2.52 -7.84
N TRP A 25 8.15 2.10 -8.34
CA TRP A 25 8.83 0.89 -7.85
C TRP A 25 9.15 0.90 -6.36
N TYR A 26 9.61 2.04 -5.84
CA TYR A 26 9.97 2.19 -4.43
C TYR A 26 8.83 2.80 -3.60
N TYR A 27 7.66 3.02 -4.20
CA TYR A 27 6.51 3.47 -3.41
C TYR A 27 6.05 2.34 -2.49
N ASN A 28 6.16 2.58 -1.19
CA ASN A 28 5.93 1.59 -0.14
C ASN A 28 4.69 1.87 0.71
N GLY A 29 3.77 2.70 0.22
CA GLY A 29 2.62 3.20 0.97
C GLY A 29 2.89 4.48 1.75
N GLN A 30 4.15 4.91 1.91
CA GLN A 30 4.51 6.07 2.74
C GLN A 30 5.32 7.14 2.00
N ILE A 31 6.08 6.80 0.96
CA ILE A 31 6.89 7.77 0.20
C ILE A 31 6.00 8.56 -0.77
N ILE A 32 5.24 9.52 -0.24
CA ILE A 32 4.25 10.32 -0.98
C ILE A 32 4.81 11.02 -2.23
N PRO A 33 6.06 11.55 -2.26
CA PRO A 33 6.60 12.15 -3.49
C PRO A 33 6.63 11.20 -4.69
N LEU A 34 6.90 9.90 -4.47
CA LEU A 34 6.89 8.91 -5.56
C LEU A 34 5.48 8.64 -6.08
N LEU A 35 4.50 8.55 -5.17
CA LEU A 35 3.08 8.47 -5.55
C LEU A 35 2.67 9.68 -6.37
N ALA A 36 2.98 10.89 -5.88
CA ALA A 36 2.66 12.14 -6.54
C ALA A 36 3.25 12.20 -7.95
N LEU A 37 4.56 11.97 -8.09
CA LEU A 37 5.22 11.99 -9.40
C LEU A 37 4.66 10.93 -10.36
N SER A 38 4.47 9.69 -9.89
CA SER A 38 3.91 8.61 -10.70
C SER A 38 2.51 8.97 -11.22
N MET A 39 1.63 9.45 -10.34
CA MET A 39 0.24 9.76 -10.69
C MET A 39 0.09 11.03 -11.51
N ILE A 40 0.93 12.05 -11.32
CA ILE A 40 0.98 13.22 -12.20
C ILE A 40 1.37 12.80 -13.62
N VAL A 41 2.39 11.95 -13.78
CA VAL A 41 2.75 11.41 -15.10
C VAL A 41 1.59 10.61 -15.71
N TYR A 42 0.87 9.83 -14.89
CA TYR A 42 -0.32 9.09 -15.32
C TYR A 42 -1.47 10.00 -15.79
N LEU A 43 -1.72 11.09 -15.07
CA LEU A 43 -2.71 12.11 -15.44
C LEU A 43 -2.33 12.84 -16.73
N LEU A 44 -1.05 13.20 -16.89
CA LEU A 44 -0.54 13.81 -18.11
C LEU A 44 -0.66 12.84 -19.31
N TRP A 45 -0.42 11.55 -19.09
CA TRP A 45 -0.64 10.52 -20.10
C TRP A 45 -2.11 10.39 -20.49
N GLY A 46 -3.02 10.36 -19.51
CA GLY A 46 -4.46 10.36 -19.75
C GLY A 46 -4.91 11.59 -20.54
N ALA A 47 -4.46 12.78 -20.13
CA ALA A 47 -4.73 14.03 -20.83
C ALA A 47 -4.24 13.99 -22.28
N TRP A 48 -3.02 13.51 -22.52
CA TRP A 48 -2.44 13.35 -23.85
C TRP A 48 -3.28 12.42 -24.74
N VAL A 49 -3.76 11.30 -24.19
CA VAL A 49 -4.59 10.33 -24.93
C VAL A 49 -6.00 10.86 -25.20
N TRP A 50 -6.64 11.48 -24.22
CA TRP A 50 -8.03 11.92 -24.32
C TRP A 50 -8.19 13.26 -25.03
N TRP A 51 -7.18 14.13 -25.03
CA TRP A 51 -7.24 15.47 -25.61
C TRP A 51 -7.86 15.53 -27.01
N PRO A 52 -7.35 14.81 -28.04
CA PRO A 52 -7.94 14.86 -29.38
C PRO A 52 -9.33 14.22 -29.45
N ARG A 53 -9.65 13.28 -28.54
CA ARG A 53 -10.94 12.56 -28.52
C ARG A 53 -12.06 13.41 -27.95
N LEU A 54 -11.77 14.25 -26.95
CA LEU A 54 -12.75 15.17 -26.35
C LEU A 54 -13.30 16.17 -27.38
N ARG A 55 -12.46 16.67 -28.29
CA ARG A 55 -12.93 17.53 -29.41
C ARG A 55 -13.91 16.83 -30.35
N ARG A 56 -13.81 15.51 -30.48
CA ARG A 56 -14.70 14.70 -31.32
C ARG A 56 -15.92 14.19 -30.55
N GLY A 57 -16.11 14.62 -29.29
CA GLY A 57 -17.24 14.22 -28.45
C GLY A 57 -17.04 12.91 -27.67
N LEU A 58 -15.79 12.42 -27.53
CA LEU A 58 -15.41 11.21 -26.79
C LEU A 58 -16.17 9.95 -27.24
N ALA A 59 -15.70 9.34 -28.33
CA ALA A 59 -16.11 7.98 -28.67
C ALA A 59 -15.57 6.99 -27.62
N TRP A 60 -16.38 6.01 -27.21
CA TRP A 60 -16.07 5.09 -26.11
C TRP A 60 -15.99 3.64 -26.58
N PRO A 61 -15.00 2.85 -26.13
CA PRO A 61 -14.89 1.43 -26.49
C PRO A 61 -16.13 0.62 -26.08
N ARG A 62 -16.67 -0.17 -27.01
CA ARG A 62 -17.83 -1.04 -26.73
C ARG A 62 -17.42 -2.24 -25.88
N GLY A 63 -18.17 -2.49 -24.81
CA GLY A 63 -18.09 -3.69 -23.98
C GLY A 63 -18.24 -3.38 -22.49
N PHE A 64 -18.43 -4.42 -21.67
CA PHE A 64 -18.72 -4.23 -20.25
C PHE A 64 -17.50 -3.76 -19.43
N LEU A 65 -16.28 -4.21 -19.78
CA LEU A 65 -15.09 -4.00 -18.95
C LEU A 65 -14.67 -2.53 -18.83
N PRO A 66 -14.65 -1.71 -19.91
CA PRO A 66 -14.41 -0.26 -19.77
C PRO A 66 -15.44 0.43 -18.87
N THR A 67 -16.71 0.08 -18.99
CA THR A 67 -17.77 0.62 -18.13
C THR A 67 -17.56 0.21 -16.67
N PHE A 68 -17.25 -1.06 -16.42
CA PHE A 68 -16.92 -1.57 -15.09
C PHE A 68 -15.73 -0.80 -14.48
N MET A 69 -14.66 -0.57 -15.24
CA MET A 69 -13.48 0.15 -14.77
C MET A 69 -13.76 1.62 -14.43
N VAL A 70 -14.64 2.29 -15.20
CA VAL A 70 -15.11 3.64 -14.84
C VAL A 70 -15.90 3.60 -13.53
N LEU A 71 -16.87 2.69 -13.41
CA LEU A 71 -17.69 2.58 -12.21
C LEU A 71 -16.84 2.28 -10.97
N TRP A 72 -15.83 1.43 -11.11
CA TRP A 72 -14.93 1.10 -10.01
C TRP A 72 -14.04 2.29 -9.61
N LEU A 73 -13.49 3.04 -10.58
CA LEU A 73 -12.72 4.25 -10.30
C LEU A 73 -13.60 5.34 -9.65
N LEU A 74 -14.83 5.52 -10.14
CA LEU A 74 -15.80 6.44 -9.54
C LEU A 74 -16.16 6.02 -8.12
N TRP A 75 -16.35 4.72 -7.90
CA TRP A 75 -16.61 4.18 -6.55
C TRP A 75 -15.50 4.56 -5.58
N PHE A 76 -14.23 4.36 -5.95
CA PHE A 76 -13.10 4.81 -5.12
C PHE A 76 -13.17 6.30 -4.81
N GLY A 77 -13.47 7.15 -5.80
CA GLY A 77 -13.60 8.59 -5.60
C GLY A 77 -14.76 8.96 -4.65
N VAL A 78 -15.88 8.27 -4.78
CA VAL A 78 -17.07 8.49 -3.96
C VAL A 78 -16.83 8.03 -2.50
N THR A 79 -15.97 7.04 -2.26
CA THR A 79 -15.59 6.64 -0.89
C THR A 79 -14.91 7.72 -0.06
N LEU A 80 -14.34 8.75 -0.69
CA LEU A 80 -13.67 9.84 0.00
C LEU A 80 -14.62 10.71 0.82
N PHE A 81 -15.93 10.72 0.51
CA PHE A 81 -16.91 11.57 1.18
C PHE A 81 -17.33 11.08 2.57
N TRP A 82 -17.27 9.77 2.82
CA TRP A 82 -17.62 9.18 4.12
C TRP A 82 -16.45 8.51 4.83
N SER A 83 -15.24 8.55 4.24
CA SER A 83 -14.06 7.98 4.86
C SER A 83 -13.85 8.55 6.26
N GLY A 84 -13.58 7.67 7.23
CA GLY A 84 -13.21 8.09 8.57
C GLY A 84 -11.79 8.66 8.67
N VAL A 85 -11.02 8.63 7.57
CA VAL A 85 -9.63 9.11 7.47
C VAL A 85 -9.35 9.71 6.08
N PRO A 86 -10.06 10.79 5.69
CA PRO A 86 -10.13 11.25 4.30
C PRO A 86 -8.77 11.59 3.68
N TYR A 87 -7.83 12.12 4.47
CA TYR A 87 -6.48 12.41 3.97
C TYR A 87 -5.68 11.14 3.64
N SER A 88 -5.84 10.07 4.43
CA SER A 88 -5.22 8.77 4.11
C SER A 88 -5.89 8.14 2.88
N SER A 89 -7.22 8.15 2.83
CA SER A 89 -7.99 7.57 1.72
C SER A 89 -7.70 8.24 0.38
N TRP A 90 -7.35 9.51 0.37
CA TRP A 90 -6.89 10.21 -0.82
C TRP A 90 -5.68 9.53 -1.48
N PHE A 91 -4.70 9.06 -0.71
CA PHE A 91 -3.55 8.36 -1.28
C PHE A 91 -3.94 7.02 -1.88
N TYR A 92 -4.81 6.28 -1.19
CA TYR A 92 -5.24 4.97 -1.62
C TYR A 92 -6.26 4.98 -2.76
N PHE A 93 -6.99 6.10 -2.95
CA PHE A 93 -7.72 6.36 -4.20
C PHE A 93 -6.78 6.29 -5.41
N TRP A 94 -5.60 6.91 -5.32
CA TRP A 94 -4.62 6.88 -6.40
C TRP A 94 -3.96 5.51 -6.55
N VAL A 95 -3.60 4.87 -5.44
CA VAL A 95 -2.95 3.54 -5.46
C VAL A 95 -3.86 2.49 -6.09
N LEU A 96 -5.07 2.33 -5.56
CA LEU A 96 -6.02 1.33 -6.05
C LEU A 96 -6.63 1.76 -7.40
N GLY A 97 -6.89 3.06 -7.57
CA GLY A 97 -7.42 3.64 -8.81
C GLY A 97 -6.44 3.60 -9.98
N SER A 98 -5.15 3.37 -9.75
CA SER A 98 -4.15 3.27 -10.82
C SER A 98 -4.45 2.13 -11.81
N LEU A 99 -5.00 1.00 -11.34
CA LEU A 99 -5.39 -0.12 -12.20
C LEU A 99 -6.53 0.25 -13.16
N PRO A 100 -7.73 0.67 -12.69
CA PRO A 100 -8.79 1.07 -13.60
C PRO A 100 -8.42 2.29 -14.43
N LEU A 101 -7.72 3.29 -13.86
CA LEU A 101 -7.28 4.46 -14.62
C LEU A 101 -6.33 4.09 -15.75
N GLY A 102 -5.31 3.27 -15.48
CA GLY A 102 -4.36 2.78 -16.47
C GLY A 102 -5.05 1.99 -17.57
N PHE A 103 -6.02 1.15 -17.18
CA PHE A 103 -6.85 0.42 -18.12
C PHE A 103 -7.61 1.36 -19.06
N LEU A 104 -8.29 2.36 -18.50
CA LEU A 104 -9.14 3.30 -19.24
C LEU A 104 -8.35 4.17 -20.21
N ILE A 105 -7.17 4.65 -19.79
CA ILE A 105 -6.30 5.43 -20.67
C ILE A 105 -5.82 4.55 -21.84
N TRP A 106 -5.36 3.34 -21.56
CA TRP A 106 -4.84 2.44 -22.61
C TRP A 106 -5.92 2.04 -23.62
N VAL A 107 -7.10 1.66 -23.14
CA VAL A 107 -8.18 1.12 -23.98
C VAL A 107 -8.80 2.16 -24.92
N THR A 108 -8.70 3.43 -24.55
CA THR A 108 -9.19 4.57 -25.34
C THR A 108 -8.13 5.15 -26.29
N MET A 109 -6.90 4.63 -26.24
CA MET A 109 -5.82 5.02 -27.15
C MET A 109 -6.20 4.73 -28.62
N PRO A 110 -5.87 5.62 -29.57
CA PRO A 110 -6.18 5.40 -30.99
C PRO A 110 -5.56 4.11 -31.54
N ASP A 111 -6.35 3.36 -32.32
CA ASP A 111 -5.96 2.10 -32.97
C ASP A 111 -4.66 2.23 -33.78
N ALA A 112 -4.50 3.35 -34.48
CA ALA A 112 -3.33 3.64 -35.33
C ALA A 112 -1.99 3.67 -34.57
N VAL A 113 -2.01 3.85 -33.25
CA VAL A 113 -0.80 4.03 -32.42
C VAL A 113 -0.62 2.90 -31.42
N GLN A 114 -1.70 2.27 -30.97
CA GLN A 114 -1.68 1.31 -29.87
C GLN A 114 -0.75 0.11 -30.10
N GLU A 115 -0.75 -0.49 -31.30
CA GLU A 115 0.14 -1.63 -31.61
C GLU A 115 1.61 -1.24 -31.53
N ARG A 116 1.95 -0.05 -32.05
CA ARG A 116 3.32 0.45 -32.03
C ARG A 116 3.75 0.85 -30.61
N ALA A 117 2.85 1.45 -29.83
CA ALA A 117 3.10 1.79 -28.44
C ALA A 117 3.31 0.53 -27.59
N TRP A 118 2.55 -0.54 -27.84
CA TRP A 118 2.70 -1.81 -27.14
C TRP A 118 4.10 -2.41 -27.28
N ILE A 119 4.73 -2.33 -28.46
CA ILE A 119 6.10 -2.82 -28.67
C ILE A 119 7.07 -2.19 -27.66
N TRP A 120 7.00 -0.87 -27.48
CA TRP A 120 7.85 -0.16 -26.54
C TRP A 120 7.53 -0.49 -25.08
N LEU A 121 6.25 -0.58 -24.73
CA LEU A 121 5.84 -0.96 -23.37
C LEU A 121 6.26 -2.38 -23.03
N TRP A 122 6.16 -3.31 -23.98
CA TRP A 122 6.57 -4.70 -23.83
C TRP A 122 8.08 -4.84 -23.62
N TRP A 123 8.89 -4.13 -24.42
CA TRP A 123 10.34 -4.09 -24.20
C TRP A 123 10.72 -3.43 -22.87
N GLY A 124 9.97 -2.39 -22.45
CA GLY A 124 10.09 -1.83 -21.11
C GLY A 124 9.78 -2.86 -20.01
N ALA A 125 8.73 -3.66 -20.17
CA ALA A 125 8.38 -4.74 -19.24
C ALA A 125 9.47 -5.83 -19.20
N ILE A 126 10.04 -6.22 -20.35
CA ILE A 126 11.17 -7.15 -20.40
C ILE A 126 12.40 -6.57 -19.68
N ALA A 127 12.74 -5.31 -19.95
CA ALA A 127 13.84 -4.63 -19.28
C ALA A 127 13.61 -4.59 -17.76
N SER A 128 12.39 -4.31 -17.32
CA SER A 128 12.04 -4.38 -15.91
C SER A 128 12.21 -5.77 -15.32
N ALA A 129 11.85 -6.84 -16.04
CA ALA A 129 12.04 -8.22 -15.59
C ALA A 129 13.52 -8.52 -15.33
N TRP A 130 14.42 -8.08 -16.22
CA TRP A 130 15.87 -8.22 -16.02
C TRP A 130 16.38 -7.42 -14.82
N VAL A 131 15.98 -6.16 -14.68
CA VAL A 131 16.42 -5.31 -13.56
C VAL A 131 15.91 -5.85 -12.23
N LEU A 132 14.62 -6.20 -12.13
CA LEU A 132 14.01 -6.74 -10.92
C LEU A 132 14.64 -8.08 -10.52
N SER A 133 14.85 -8.98 -11.50
CA SER A 133 15.54 -10.26 -11.23
C SER A 133 16.98 -10.05 -10.78
N SER A 134 17.69 -9.10 -11.39
CA SER A 134 19.06 -8.75 -11.00
C SER A 134 19.11 -8.17 -9.59
N MET A 135 18.17 -7.29 -9.23
CA MET A 135 18.04 -6.77 -7.86
C MET A 135 17.81 -7.89 -6.85
N ALA A 136 16.95 -8.85 -7.16
CA ALA A 136 16.65 -9.98 -6.28
C ALA A 136 17.90 -10.84 -6.01
N LEU A 137 18.60 -11.22 -7.08
CA LEU A 137 19.81 -12.04 -7.00
C LEU A 137 20.96 -11.29 -6.34
N TRP A 138 21.08 -9.98 -6.59
CA TRP A 138 22.05 -9.12 -5.91
C TRP A 138 21.74 -9.00 -4.41
N GLN A 139 20.48 -8.74 -4.02
CA GLN A 139 20.07 -8.72 -2.61
C GLN A 139 20.36 -10.06 -1.93
N TYR A 140 20.02 -11.17 -2.59
CA TYR A 140 20.29 -12.51 -2.08
C TYR A 140 21.79 -12.74 -1.81
N TYR A 141 22.64 -12.36 -2.77
CA TYR A 141 24.10 -12.45 -2.64
C TYR A 141 24.64 -11.54 -1.52
N GLN A 142 24.20 -10.28 -1.46
CA GLN A 142 24.63 -9.32 -0.43
C GLN A 142 24.25 -9.78 0.97
N TRP A 143 23.02 -10.26 1.17
CA TRP A 143 22.55 -10.75 2.46
C TRP A 143 23.24 -12.03 2.92
N MET A 144 23.59 -12.91 1.98
CA MET A 144 24.45 -14.06 2.26
C MET A 144 25.83 -13.60 2.75
N GLY A 145 26.43 -12.59 2.11
CA GLY A 145 27.70 -11.99 2.55
C GLY A 145 27.63 -11.30 3.92
N GLN A 146 26.44 -10.86 4.35
CA GLN A 146 26.18 -10.29 5.69
C GLN A 146 25.92 -11.37 6.76
N GLY A 147 25.97 -12.66 6.40
CA GLY A 147 25.73 -13.75 7.33
C GLY A 147 24.26 -13.95 7.71
N ILE A 148 23.31 -13.41 6.92
CA ILE A 148 21.88 -13.70 7.11
C ILE A 148 21.66 -15.19 6.85
N GLY A 149 21.09 -15.89 7.83
CA GLY A 149 20.82 -17.32 7.73
C GLY A 149 19.94 -17.67 6.52
N TRP A 150 20.09 -18.88 5.99
CA TRP A 150 19.46 -19.34 4.75
C TRP A 150 17.93 -19.13 4.69
N THR A 151 17.24 -19.32 5.81
CA THR A 151 15.78 -19.10 5.94
C THR A 151 15.38 -17.62 5.83
N GLY A 152 16.29 -16.71 6.18
CA GLY A 152 16.13 -15.26 6.07
C GLY A 152 16.47 -14.68 4.70
N LEU A 153 17.10 -15.45 3.80
CA LEU A 153 17.46 -15.01 2.44
C LEU A 153 16.21 -14.94 1.53
N ARG A 154 15.42 -13.89 1.71
CA ARG A 154 14.13 -13.67 1.03
C ARG A 154 14.06 -12.28 0.41
N PRO A 155 14.72 -12.06 -0.75
CA PRO A 155 14.76 -10.75 -1.39
C PRO A 155 13.36 -10.21 -1.66
N ASN A 156 13.22 -8.90 -1.58
CA ASN A 156 11.99 -8.14 -1.79
C ASN A 156 12.09 -7.14 -2.94
N GLY A 157 13.22 -7.13 -3.67
CA GLY A 157 13.45 -6.22 -4.78
C GLY A 157 13.31 -4.77 -4.31
N PRO A 158 12.60 -3.90 -5.05
CA PRO A 158 12.36 -2.53 -4.62
C PRO A 158 11.20 -2.39 -3.61
N LEU A 159 10.46 -3.46 -3.31
CA LEU A 159 9.31 -3.45 -2.41
C LEU A 159 9.72 -3.74 -0.97
N LEU A 160 8.86 -3.40 -0.01
CA LEU A 160 9.07 -3.78 1.39
C LEU A 160 8.77 -5.27 1.66
N ASP A 161 7.80 -5.85 0.95
CA ASP A 161 7.33 -7.21 1.19
C ASP A 161 7.74 -8.17 0.06
N THR A 162 8.39 -9.26 0.46
CA THR A 162 8.89 -10.31 -0.44
C THR A 162 7.77 -11.04 -1.19
N ASN A 163 6.57 -11.16 -0.60
CA ASN A 163 5.45 -11.84 -1.25
C ASN A 163 4.86 -10.99 -2.38
N SER A 164 4.74 -9.69 -2.17
CA SER A 164 4.35 -8.72 -3.20
C SER A 164 5.34 -8.73 -4.36
N PHE A 165 6.64 -8.83 -4.05
CA PHE A 165 7.68 -8.93 -5.07
C PHE A 165 7.58 -10.23 -5.88
N ALA A 166 7.33 -11.37 -5.23
CA ALA A 166 7.06 -12.64 -5.91
C ALA A 166 5.82 -12.56 -6.83
N ALA A 167 4.77 -11.86 -6.40
CA ALA A 167 3.59 -11.60 -7.23
C ALA A 167 3.94 -10.80 -8.49
N TRP A 168 4.83 -9.81 -8.36
CA TRP A 168 5.28 -9.01 -9.49
C TRP A 168 6.06 -9.83 -10.53
N LEU A 169 6.91 -10.75 -10.07
CA LEU A 169 7.61 -11.69 -10.95
C LEU A 169 6.63 -12.63 -11.66
N ASN A 170 5.57 -13.09 -10.98
CA ASN A 170 4.49 -13.86 -11.61
C ASN A 170 3.72 -13.04 -12.66
N LEU A 171 3.45 -11.75 -12.40
CA LEU A 171 2.79 -10.85 -13.35
C LEU A 171 3.58 -10.75 -14.68
N LEU A 172 4.91 -10.83 -14.62
CA LEU A 172 5.81 -10.81 -15.79
C LEU A 172 6.02 -12.20 -16.41
N PHE A 173 6.06 -13.26 -15.60
CA PHE A 173 6.36 -14.63 -16.03
C PHE A 173 5.36 -15.16 -17.07
N PHE A 174 4.05 -15.04 -16.83
CA PHE A 174 3.05 -15.63 -17.73
C PHE A 174 2.96 -14.96 -19.11
N PRO A 175 3.07 -13.61 -19.23
CA PRO A 175 3.25 -12.97 -20.52
C PRO A 175 4.50 -13.42 -21.27
N LEU A 176 5.65 -13.52 -20.57
CA LEU A 176 6.92 -14.00 -21.17
C LEU A 176 6.78 -15.43 -21.70
N LEU A 177 6.15 -16.30 -20.91
CA LEU A 177 5.86 -17.68 -21.29
C LEU A 177 4.99 -17.74 -22.55
N ALA A 178 3.95 -16.91 -22.64
CA ALA A 178 3.07 -16.88 -23.80
C ALA A 178 3.78 -16.40 -25.06
N VAL A 179 4.63 -15.37 -24.96
CA VAL A 179 5.43 -14.87 -26.09
C VAL A 179 6.44 -15.91 -26.55
N TYR A 180 7.12 -16.59 -25.63
CA TYR A 180 8.01 -17.71 -25.95
C TYR A 180 7.26 -18.80 -26.73
N PHE A 181 6.10 -19.24 -26.24
CA PHE A 181 5.29 -20.25 -26.94
C PHE A 181 4.78 -19.77 -28.30
N ALA A 182 4.34 -18.52 -28.41
CA ALA A 182 3.83 -17.96 -29.66
C ALA A 182 4.92 -17.84 -30.73
N TYR A 183 6.14 -17.47 -30.32
CA TYR A 183 7.28 -17.32 -31.22
C TYR A 183 7.87 -18.67 -31.61
N ASP A 184 8.14 -19.55 -30.64
CA ASP A 184 8.76 -20.86 -30.91
C ASP A 184 7.82 -21.79 -31.70
N ALA A 185 6.48 -21.66 -31.55
CA ALA A 185 5.49 -22.41 -32.35
C ALA A 185 5.55 -22.13 -33.86
N GLN A 186 6.11 -21.00 -34.27
CA GLN A 186 6.26 -20.65 -35.70
C GLN A 186 7.48 -21.30 -36.35
N ARG A 187 8.32 -22.02 -35.57
CA ARG A 187 9.52 -22.69 -36.09
C ARG A 187 9.15 -23.95 -36.88
N LYS A 188 9.69 -24.02 -38.10
CA LYS A 188 9.68 -25.23 -38.97
C LYS A 188 11.01 -25.99 -38.91
N VAL A 189 11.74 -25.91 -37.80
CA VAL A 189 13.08 -26.50 -37.68
C VAL A 189 13.00 -27.77 -36.82
N TRP A 190 13.63 -28.85 -37.30
CA TRP A 190 13.74 -30.12 -36.58
C TRP A 190 14.49 -29.92 -35.25
N PHE A 191 14.11 -30.66 -34.20
CA PHE A 191 14.62 -30.51 -32.82
C PHE A 191 16.15 -30.64 -32.68
N LEU A 192 16.81 -31.29 -33.64
CA LEU A 192 18.27 -31.48 -33.72
C LEU A 192 18.95 -30.57 -34.78
N GLY A 193 18.23 -29.61 -35.35
CA GLY A 193 18.78 -28.61 -36.26
C GLY A 193 19.67 -27.62 -35.52
N ARG A 194 20.94 -27.49 -35.94
CA ARG A 194 21.98 -26.64 -35.32
C ARG A 194 21.77 -25.12 -35.43
N GLN A 195 20.60 -24.63 -35.86
CA GLN A 195 20.35 -23.19 -35.99
C GLN A 195 19.87 -22.61 -34.65
N VAL A 196 20.74 -21.85 -33.99
CA VAL A 196 20.42 -21.15 -32.73
C VAL A 196 19.60 -19.89 -33.05
N ASP A 197 18.35 -19.87 -32.60
CA ASP A 197 17.51 -18.68 -32.69
C ASP A 197 17.69 -17.84 -31.43
N LEU A 198 18.43 -16.75 -31.60
CA LEU A 198 18.83 -15.82 -30.54
C LEU A 198 17.63 -15.21 -29.81
N LEU A 199 16.51 -14.96 -30.50
CA LEU A 199 15.35 -14.33 -29.87
C LEU A 199 14.61 -15.31 -28.94
N GLY A 200 14.46 -16.57 -29.36
CA GLY A 200 13.86 -17.58 -28.48
C GLY A 200 14.77 -17.94 -27.31
N LEU A 201 16.09 -17.98 -27.54
CA LEU A 201 17.08 -18.12 -26.46
C LEU A 201 17.04 -16.94 -25.49
N PHE A 202 16.86 -15.72 -25.98
CA PHE A 202 16.68 -14.53 -25.14
C PHE A 202 15.43 -14.62 -24.27
N TYR A 203 14.28 -15.07 -24.81
CA TYR A 203 13.07 -15.28 -24.00
C TYR A 203 13.25 -16.39 -22.97
N LEU A 204 13.90 -17.51 -23.34
CA LEU A 204 14.24 -18.57 -22.38
C LEU A 204 15.17 -18.07 -21.27
N ALA A 205 16.22 -17.31 -21.61
CA ALA A 205 17.11 -16.71 -20.64
C ALA A 205 16.37 -15.74 -19.70
N THR A 206 15.46 -14.93 -20.24
CA THR A 206 14.61 -14.02 -19.46
C THR A 206 13.71 -14.80 -18.50
N ILE A 207 13.06 -15.88 -18.96
CA ILE A 207 12.25 -16.76 -18.12
C ILE A 207 13.10 -17.39 -17.01
N THR A 208 14.32 -17.86 -17.33
CA THR A 208 15.24 -18.45 -16.36
C THR A 208 15.60 -17.47 -15.24
N VAL A 209 16.00 -16.23 -15.57
CA VAL A 209 16.35 -15.25 -14.54
C VAL A 209 15.15 -14.82 -13.69
N VAL A 210 13.96 -14.74 -14.29
CA VAL A 210 12.70 -14.48 -13.55
C VAL A 210 12.38 -15.64 -12.61
N LEU A 211 12.55 -16.89 -13.03
CA LEU A 211 12.35 -18.07 -12.17
C LEU A 211 13.36 -18.11 -11.01
N LEU A 212 14.64 -17.84 -11.28
CA LEU A 212 15.67 -17.75 -10.23
C LEU A 212 15.31 -16.68 -9.20
N ALA A 213 14.95 -15.47 -9.66
CA ALA A 213 14.50 -14.40 -8.77
C ALA A 213 13.24 -14.80 -7.99
N PHE A 214 12.25 -15.38 -8.66
CA PHE A 214 10.98 -15.78 -8.05
C PHE A 214 11.18 -16.82 -6.94
N PHE A 215 11.92 -17.89 -7.22
CA PHE A 215 12.20 -18.92 -6.24
C PHE A 215 13.12 -18.45 -5.12
N SER A 216 13.98 -17.44 -5.36
CA SER A 216 14.79 -16.84 -4.29
C SER A 216 13.95 -16.17 -3.20
N THR A 217 12.74 -15.65 -3.53
CA THR A 217 11.83 -15.00 -2.54
C THR A 217 11.32 -15.95 -1.46
N GLY A 218 11.27 -17.27 -1.73
CA GLY A 218 10.64 -18.25 -0.85
C GLY A 218 9.15 -17.96 -0.58
N SER A 219 8.45 -17.26 -1.47
CA SER A 219 7.03 -16.91 -1.27
C SER A 219 6.10 -18.10 -1.53
N ARG A 220 5.49 -18.61 -0.45
CA ARG A 220 4.51 -19.70 -0.51
C ARG A 220 3.23 -19.29 -1.25
N GLY A 221 2.71 -18.10 -0.97
CA GLY A 221 1.55 -17.55 -1.69
C GLY A 221 1.85 -17.34 -3.18
N GLY A 222 3.07 -16.89 -3.49
CA GLY A 222 3.55 -16.76 -4.86
C GLY A 222 3.58 -18.10 -5.60
N LEU A 223 4.11 -19.14 -4.96
CA LEU A 223 4.16 -20.51 -5.53
C LEU A 223 2.75 -21.07 -5.76
N LEU A 224 1.85 -20.95 -4.79
CA LEU A 224 0.47 -21.42 -4.94
C LEU A 224 -0.25 -20.71 -6.09
N ALA A 225 -0.15 -19.38 -6.15
CA ALA A 225 -0.72 -18.60 -7.25
C ALA A 225 -0.13 -18.97 -8.61
N TRP A 226 1.19 -19.23 -8.66
CA TRP A 226 1.87 -19.71 -9.86
C TRP A 226 1.34 -21.07 -10.30
N LEU A 227 1.25 -22.06 -9.40
CA LEU A 227 0.73 -23.40 -9.70
C LEU A 227 -0.73 -23.38 -10.18
N CYS A 228 -1.59 -22.64 -9.48
CA CYS A 228 -3.00 -22.48 -9.88
C CYS A 228 -3.13 -21.86 -11.26
N THR A 229 -2.34 -20.82 -11.56
CA THR A 229 -2.36 -20.15 -12.88
C THR A 229 -1.73 -21.02 -13.97
N LEU A 230 -0.70 -21.81 -13.63
CA LEU A 230 -0.03 -22.70 -14.56
C LEU A 230 -0.98 -23.77 -15.12
N SER A 231 -1.97 -24.22 -14.35
CA SER A 231 -2.99 -25.16 -14.84
C SER A 231 -3.76 -24.61 -16.05
N PHE A 232 -4.12 -23.32 -16.02
CA PHE A 232 -4.75 -22.64 -17.15
C PHE A 232 -3.76 -22.41 -18.31
N ALA A 233 -2.49 -22.12 -18.01
CA ALA A 233 -1.45 -21.99 -19.03
C ALA A 233 -1.21 -23.32 -19.78
N LEU A 234 -1.08 -24.43 -19.05
CA LEU A 234 -0.96 -25.79 -19.60
C LEU A 234 -2.13 -26.09 -20.52
N TRP A 235 -3.36 -25.81 -20.08
CA TRP A 235 -4.55 -25.98 -20.92
C TRP A 235 -4.49 -25.08 -22.17
N GLY A 236 -4.21 -23.80 -22.02
CA GLY A 236 -4.25 -22.83 -23.11
C GLY A 236 -3.21 -23.05 -24.20
N PHE A 237 -2.05 -23.61 -23.83
CA PHE A 237 -0.93 -23.87 -24.73
C PHE A 237 -0.86 -25.33 -25.21
N ARG A 238 -1.69 -26.25 -24.70
CA ARG A 238 -1.62 -27.69 -25.04
C ARG A 238 -1.69 -28.00 -26.54
N ARG A 239 -2.44 -27.19 -27.30
CA ARG A 239 -2.68 -27.40 -28.74
C ARG A 239 -1.60 -26.80 -29.64
N GLN A 240 -0.59 -26.12 -29.09
CA GLN A 240 0.53 -25.62 -29.88
C GLN A 240 1.36 -26.79 -30.43
N ALA A 241 1.77 -26.69 -31.69
CA ALA A 241 2.70 -27.65 -32.29
C ALA A 241 4.04 -27.62 -31.52
N GLY A 242 4.50 -28.76 -30.98
CA GLY A 242 5.70 -28.81 -30.14
C GLY A 242 5.49 -28.33 -28.70
N SER A 243 4.25 -28.30 -28.18
CA SER A 243 3.97 -27.87 -26.81
C SER A 243 4.67 -28.73 -25.74
N PHE A 244 4.76 -30.05 -25.94
CA PHE A 244 5.38 -30.98 -24.99
C PHE A 244 6.88 -30.69 -24.70
N PRO A 245 7.80 -30.64 -25.69
CA PRO A 245 9.21 -30.34 -25.41
C PRO A 245 9.42 -28.95 -24.82
N ARG A 246 8.59 -27.95 -25.18
CA ARG A 246 8.65 -26.62 -24.55
C ARG A 246 8.28 -26.66 -23.08
N TRP A 247 7.23 -27.40 -22.73
CA TRP A 247 6.85 -27.59 -21.33
C TRP A 247 7.92 -28.34 -20.56
N MET A 248 8.52 -29.39 -21.13
CA MET A 248 9.67 -30.07 -20.50
C MET A 248 10.82 -29.09 -20.22
N MET A 249 11.16 -28.22 -21.18
CA MET A 249 12.19 -27.19 -20.98
C MET A 249 11.81 -26.22 -19.85
N VAL A 250 10.59 -25.68 -19.87
CA VAL A 250 10.13 -24.74 -18.83
C VAL A 250 10.11 -25.40 -17.45
N PHE A 251 9.68 -26.67 -17.35
CA PHE A 251 9.70 -27.42 -16.10
C PHE A 251 11.12 -27.75 -15.64
N ALA A 252 12.03 -28.10 -16.54
CA ALA A 252 13.43 -28.33 -16.20
C ALA A 252 14.07 -27.04 -15.65
N LEU A 253 13.82 -25.89 -16.29
CA LEU A 253 14.28 -24.58 -15.80
C LEU A 253 13.68 -24.22 -14.45
N ALA A 254 12.37 -24.44 -14.26
CA ALA A 254 11.71 -24.19 -12.99
C ALA A 254 12.23 -25.10 -11.87
N LEU A 255 12.43 -26.39 -12.14
CA LEU A 255 13.01 -27.33 -11.21
C LEU A 255 14.44 -26.95 -10.84
N LEU A 256 15.28 -26.63 -11.83
CA LEU A 256 16.65 -26.18 -11.59
C LEU A 256 16.69 -24.90 -10.75
N ALA A 257 15.88 -23.90 -11.10
CA ALA A 257 15.78 -22.66 -10.33
C ALA A 257 15.29 -22.90 -8.91
N PHE A 258 14.30 -23.77 -8.72
CA PHE A 258 13.81 -24.17 -7.40
C PHE A 258 14.91 -24.84 -6.57
N LEU A 259 15.61 -25.82 -7.14
CA LEU A 259 16.71 -26.52 -6.47
C LEU A 259 17.83 -25.54 -6.09
N LEU A 260 18.32 -24.73 -7.03
CA LEU A 260 19.39 -23.77 -6.76
C LEU A 260 19.04 -22.77 -5.66
N MET A 261 17.78 -22.32 -5.59
CA MET A 261 17.37 -21.23 -4.68
C MET A 261 16.77 -21.71 -3.35
N ASN A 262 16.27 -22.95 -3.28
CA ASN A 262 15.57 -23.47 -2.09
C ASN A 262 16.21 -24.73 -1.49
N TYR A 263 17.05 -25.48 -2.22
CA TYR A 263 17.72 -26.66 -1.65
C TYR A 263 18.58 -26.29 -0.44
N ALA A 264 19.40 -25.23 -0.56
CA ALA A 264 20.24 -24.73 0.53
C ALA A 264 19.46 -24.14 1.72
N LYS A 265 18.16 -23.87 1.57
CA LYS A 265 17.29 -23.35 2.63
C LYS A 265 16.70 -24.45 3.51
N GLY A 266 16.98 -25.73 3.21
CA GLY A 266 16.34 -26.86 3.88
C GLY A 266 14.82 -26.85 3.71
N TYR A 267 14.34 -26.41 2.53
CA TYR A 267 12.91 -26.22 2.27
C TYR A 267 12.16 -27.55 2.33
N ASP A 268 11.60 -27.87 3.50
CA ASP A 268 10.88 -29.12 3.74
C ASP A 268 9.43 -29.05 3.28
N ILE A 269 9.17 -29.34 2.01
CA ILE A 269 7.81 -29.34 1.44
C ILE A 269 6.84 -30.18 2.28
N LEU A 270 7.30 -31.30 2.86
CA LEU A 270 6.46 -32.25 3.59
C LEU A 270 6.16 -31.77 5.02
N GLY A 271 7.15 -31.24 5.73
CA GLY A 271 6.96 -30.61 7.05
C GLY A 271 6.08 -29.35 7.00
N HIS A 272 6.07 -28.63 5.87
CA HIS A 272 5.16 -27.49 5.64
C HIS A 272 3.70 -27.90 5.37
N LEU A 273 3.45 -29.16 5.01
CA LEU A 273 2.11 -29.74 4.84
C LEU A 273 1.60 -30.42 6.12
N ALA A 274 2.44 -30.55 7.15
CA ALA A 274 2.06 -31.15 8.42
C ALA A 274 1.06 -30.25 9.17
N PRO A 275 -0.02 -30.80 9.77
CA PRO A 275 -1.04 -30.02 10.47
C PRO A 275 -0.48 -29.08 11.56
N GLY A 276 0.53 -29.53 12.32
CA GLY A 276 1.16 -28.74 13.39
C GLY A 276 2.05 -27.59 12.92
N TYR A 277 2.39 -27.49 11.63
CA TYR A 277 3.19 -26.38 11.11
C TYR A 277 2.43 -25.04 11.16
N ILE A 278 1.11 -25.09 10.98
CA ILE A 278 0.23 -23.90 11.00
C ILE A 278 0.22 -23.27 12.39
N ASP A 279 0.26 -24.09 13.44
CA ASP A 279 0.18 -23.67 14.85
C ASP A 279 1.49 -23.08 15.39
N HIS A 280 2.63 -23.44 14.79
CA HIS A 280 3.96 -23.00 15.24
C HIS A 280 4.62 -21.93 14.36
N ASN A 281 4.11 -21.66 13.15
CA ASN A 281 4.64 -20.59 12.31
C ASN A 281 4.06 -19.23 12.74
N SER A 282 4.88 -18.42 13.40
CA SER A 282 4.51 -17.09 13.91
C SER A 282 3.87 -16.17 12.86
N SER A 283 4.31 -16.24 11.59
CA SER A 283 3.72 -15.44 10.50
C SER A 283 2.32 -15.91 10.10
N THR A 284 2.07 -17.23 10.13
CA THR A 284 0.75 -17.80 9.80
C THR A 284 -0.25 -17.51 10.92
N VAL A 285 0.15 -17.72 12.18
CA VAL A 285 -0.67 -17.42 13.36
C VAL A 285 -1.03 -15.93 13.41
N ALA A 286 -0.04 -15.05 13.20
CA ALA A 286 -0.27 -13.61 13.18
C ALA A 286 -1.28 -13.21 12.09
N ARG A 287 -1.16 -13.76 10.88
CA ARG A 287 -2.13 -13.50 9.79
C ARG A 287 -3.54 -13.97 10.14
N GLY A 288 -3.69 -15.13 10.78
CA GLY A 288 -5.01 -15.60 11.25
C GLY A 288 -5.66 -14.63 12.25
N LEU A 289 -4.88 -14.16 13.24
CA LEU A 289 -5.34 -13.15 14.19
C LEU A 289 -5.64 -11.81 13.53
N MET A 290 -4.81 -11.39 12.56
CA MET A 290 -5.04 -10.18 11.77
C MET A 290 -6.34 -10.27 11.00
N TRP A 291 -6.62 -11.39 10.34
CA TRP A 291 -7.86 -11.59 9.58
C TRP A 291 -9.07 -11.57 10.50
N LEU A 292 -8.99 -12.22 11.67
CA LEU A 292 -10.07 -12.16 12.64
C LEU A 292 -10.30 -10.73 13.15
N ALA A 293 -9.25 -9.98 13.47
CA ALA A 293 -9.37 -8.56 13.83
C ALA A 293 -9.95 -7.71 12.68
N THR A 294 -9.51 -7.95 11.45
CA THR A 294 -10.02 -7.26 10.25
C THR A 294 -11.51 -7.56 10.01
N TRP A 295 -11.93 -8.80 10.26
CA TRP A 295 -13.33 -9.19 10.21
C TRP A 295 -14.19 -8.37 11.19
N HIS A 296 -13.68 -8.10 12.40
CA HIS A 296 -14.39 -7.24 13.36
C HIS A 296 -14.45 -5.77 12.92
N ILE A 297 -13.44 -5.27 12.18
CA ILE A 297 -13.53 -3.94 11.53
C ILE A 297 -14.68 -3.93 10.53
N PHE A 298 -14.78 -4.95 9.68
CA PHE A 298 -15.88 -5.12 8.72
C PHE A 298 -17.24 -5.18 9.43
N LEU A 299 -17.40 -6.00 10.47
CA LEU A 299 -18.67 -6.11 11.19
C LEU A 299 -19.13 -4.78 11.80
N SER A 300 -18.20 -3.87 12.07
CA SER A 300 -18.50 -2.52 12.56
C SER A 300 -18.94 -1.55 11.44
N HIS A 301 -18.58 -1.83 10.17
CA HIS A 301 -18.82 -0.96 9.01
C HIS A 301 -19.18 -1.77 7.74
N PRO A 302 -20.24 -2.59 7.74
CA PRO A 302 -20.40 -3.67 6.76
C PRO A 302 -20.65 -3.22 5.32
N TRP A 303 -21.34 -2.10 5.11
CA TRP A 303 -21.77 -1.68 3.77
C TRP A 303 -20.73 -0.84 3.02
N LEU A 304 -20.23 0.19 3.69
CA LEU A 304 -19.38 1.23 3.08
C LEU A 304 -17.93 1.22 3.60
N GLY A 305 -17.64 0.40 4.62
CA GLY A 305 -16.33 0.30 5.25
C GLY A 305 -15.91 1.57 5.99
N THR A 306 -14.66 1.57 6.44
CA THR A 306 -14.04 2.66 7.20
C THR A 306 -13.38 3.75 6.33
N GLY A 307 -13.33 3.55 5.01
CA GLY A 307 -12.62 4.36 4.01
C GLY A 307 -11.36 3.66 3.49
N LEU A 308 -10.97 3.91 2.24
CA LEU A 308 -9.77 3.34 1.64
C LEU A 308 -8.50 3.71 2.43
N GLY A 309 -7.52 2.82 2.54
CA GLY A 309 -6.28 3.09 3.26
C GLY A 309 -6.45 3.46 4.73
N SER A 310 -7.49 2.93 5.37
CA SER A 310 -7.81 3.19 6.77
C SER A 310 -7.38 2.05 7.68
N TYR A 311 -7.07 0.87 7.14
CA TYR A 311 -6.80 -0.34 7.90
C TYR A 311 -5.80 -0.11 9.03
N PHE A 312 -4.61 0.43 8.74
CA PHE A 312 -3.56 0.65 9.75
C PHE A 312 -3.94 1.64 10.87
N LEU A 313 -4.98 2.47 10.66
CA LEU A 313 -5.48 3.43 11.64
C LEU A 313 -6.62 2.85 12.50
N TYR A 314 -7.32 1.82 12.00
CA TYR A 314 -8.37 1.12 12.74
C TYR A 314 -7.85 -0.12 13.45
N TYR A 315 -6.93 -0.86 12.81
CA TYR A 315 -6.40 -2.13 13.28
C TYR A 315 -5.93 -2.14 14.75
N PRO A 316 -5.20 -1.12 15.26
CA PRO A 316 -4.76 -1.12 16.67
C PRO A 316 -5.90 -1.26 17.69
N ALA A 317 -7.09 -0.75 17.38
CA ALA A 317 -8.26 -0.87 18.27
C ALA A 317 -8.87 -2.29 18.30
N TYR A 318 -8.65 -3.07 17.23
CA TYR A 318 -9.19 -4.41 17.03
C TYR A 318 -8.14 -5.52 17.21
N ARG A 319 -6.87 -5.16 17.39
CA ARG A 319 -5.75 -6.10 17.50
C ARG A 319 -5.98 -7.08 18.65
N LEU A 320 -5.85 -8.37 18.34
CA LEU A 320 -6.10 -9.45 19.28
C LEU A 320 -4.85 -9.80 20.10
N PRO A 321 -5.01 -10.28 21.35
CA PRO A 321 -3.90 -10.84 22.13
C PRO A 321 -3.16 -11.93 21.34
N GLY A 322 -1.83 -11.92 21.41
CA GLY A 322 -0.96 -12.88 20.73
C GLY A 322 -0.45 -12.44 19.35
N GLU A 323 -1.06 -11.41 18.74
CA GLU A 323 -0.52 -10.85 17.48
C GLU A 323 0.60 -9.85 17.80
N LEU A 324 1.83 -10.33 17.91
CA LEU A 324 3.04 -9.55 18.20
C LEU A 324 4.10 -9.65 17.09
N ALA A 325 3.75 -10.23 15.94
CA ALA A 325 4.70 -10.53 14.87
C ALA A 325 4.60 -9.57 13.68
N SER A 326 3.62 -8.67 13.66
CA SER A 326 3.45 -7.68 12.60
C SER A 326 3.39 -6.24 13.12
N ALA A 327 3.62 -5.29 12.22
CA ALA A 327 3.39 -3.86 12.48
C ALA A 327 1.91 -3.44 12.30
N GLY A 328 1.04 -4.35 11.82
CA GLY A 328 -0.38 -4.03 11.58
C GLY A 328 -0.66 -3.05 10.42
N THR A 329 0.26 -2.93 9.45
CA THR A 329 0.11 -1.97 8.33
C THR A 329 -0.91 -2.40 7.27
N TYR A 330 -1.02 -3.70 6.99
CA TYR A 330 -1.92 -4.31 6.00
C TYR A 330 -2.46 -5.62 6.54
N ALA A 331 -3.63 -6.08 6.09
CA ALA A 331 -4.24 -7.34 6.56
C ALA A 331 -3.57 -8.59 5.96
N HIS A 332 -2.66 -8.43 5.00
CA HIS A 332 -2.10 -9.53 4.20
C HIS A 332 -3.17 -10.39 3.54
N ASN A 333 -4.26 -9.77 3.09
CA ASN A 333 -5.31 -10.35 2.27
C ASN A 333 -6.15 -9.20 1.71
N ASP A 334 -6.00 -8.90 0.41
CA ASP A 334 -6.71 -7.78 -0.21
C ASP A 334 -8.23 -7.93 -0.09
N TYR A 335 -8.77 -9.15 -0.11
CA TYR A 335 -10.21 -9.36 -0.08
C TYR A 335 -10.83 -8.96 1.26
N ILE A 336 -10.20 -9.36 2.38
CA ILE A 336 -10.70 -8.96 3.70
C ILE A 336 -10.39 -7.49 4.00
N GLU A 337 -9.29 -6.95 3.46
CA GLU A 337 -8.95 -5.53 3.60
C GLU A 337 -9.93 -4.65 2.79
N TYR A 338 -10.24 -5.00 1.54
CA TYR A 338 -11.28 -4.34 0.75
C TYR A 338 -12.63 -4.37 1.45
N LEU A 339 -12.95 -5.49 2.11
CA LEU A 339 -14.17 -5.65 2.87
C LEU A 339 -14.20 -4.74 4.12
N ALA A 340 -13.10 -4.61 4.85
CA ALA A 340 -13.02 -3.71 6.01
C ALA A 340 -13.04 -2.22 5.60
N GLU A 341 -12.33 -1.86 4.53
CA GLU A 341 -12.14 -0.47 4.14
C GLU A 341 -13.27 0.10 3.29
N GLY A 342 -13.90 -0.71 2.43
CA GLY A 342 -14.96 -0.26 1.54
C GLY A 342 -16.25 -1.09 1.61
N GLY A 343 -16.35 -2.00 2.59
CA GLY A 343 -17.54 -2.82 2.82
C GLY A 343 -17.84 -3.82 1.71
N LEU A 344 -19.06 -4.36 1.76
CA LEU A 344 -19.56 -5.33 0.77
C LEU A 344 -19.53 -4.78 -0.66
N VAL A 345 -19.71 -3.48 -0.85
CA VAL A 345 -19.70 -2.87 -2.18
C VAL A 345 -18.31 -2.93 -2.79
N ASN A 346 -17.27 -2.55 -2.02
CA ASN A 346 -15.90 -2.59 -2.52
C ASN A 346 -15.39 -4.02 -2.75
N LEU A 347 -15.73 -4.96 -1.84
CA LEU A 347 -15.48 -6.38 -2.07
C LEU A 347 -16.22 -6.86 -3.34
N GLY A 348 -17.45 -6.42 -3.56
CA GLY A 348 -18.22 -6.73 -4.76
C GLY A 348 -17.51 -6.32 -6.05
N PHE A 349 -16.89 -5.13 -6.09
CA PHE A 349 -16.05 -4.72 -7.22
C PHE A 349 -14.84 -5.63 -7.41
N LEU A 350 -14.12 -5.97 -6.34
CA LEU A 350 -12.95 -6.86 -6.43
C LEU A 350 -13.34 -8.27 -6.92
N LEU A 351 -14.46 -8.81 -6.43
CA LEU A 351 -15.00 -10.10 -6.89
C LEU A 351 -15.48 -10.04 -8.34
N ALA A 352 -16.13 -8.94 -8.75
CA ALA A 352 -16.52 -8.74 -10.14
C ALA A 352 -15.30 -8.60 -11.06
N PHE A 353 -14.22 -7.96 -10.59
CA PHE A 353 -12.94 -7.91 -11.29
C PHE A 353 -12.35 -9.32 -11.47
N ALA A 354 -12.27 -10.11 -10.39
CA ALA A 354 -11.84 -11.52 -10.47
C ALA A 354 -12.73 -12.36 -11.42
N GLY A 355 -14.04 -12.15 -11.37
CA GLY A 355 -15.01 -12.76 -12.29
C GLY A 355 -14.77 -12.35 -13.75
N SER A 356 -14.39 -11.11 -14.01
CA SER A 356 -14.05 -10.62 -15.36
C SER A 356 -12.79 -11.30 -15.93
N LEU A 357 -11.80 -11.60 -15.08
CA LEU A 357 -10.63 -12.37 -15.47
C LEU A 357 -11.00 -13.81 -15.78
N MET A 358 -11.86 -14.43 -14.97
CA MET A 358 -12.34 -15.78 -15.23
C MET A 358 -13.14 -15.85 -16.54
N TYR A 359 -13.97 -14.84 -16.81
CA TYR A 359 -14.67 -14.72 -18.08
C TYR A 359 -13.70 -14.55 -19.27
N ALA A 360 -12.64 -13.74 -19.11
CA ALA A 360 -11.60 -13.59 -20.14
C ALA A 360 -10.87 -14.91 -20.41
N LEU A 361 -10.47 -15.64 -19.36
CA LEU A 361 -9.88 -16.97 -19.48
C LEU A 361 -10.82 -17.93 -20.19
N TYR A 362 -12.11 -17.96 -19.82
CA TYR A 362 -13.11 -18.76 -20.51
C TYR A 362 -13.16 -18.44 -22.01
N LYS A 363 -13.25 -17.16 -22.41
CA LYS A 363 -13.27 -16.79 -23.84
C LYS A 363 -12.00 -17.23 -24.59
N LEU A 364 -10.84 -17.13 -23.96
CA LEU A 364 -9.53 -17.41 -24.59
C LEU A 364 -9.20 -18.92 -24.63
N LEU A 365 -9.72 -19.70 -23.69
CA LEU A 365 -9.48 -21.14 -23.54
C LEU A 365 -10.57 -21.99 -24.19
N TYR A 366 -11.85 -21.60 -24.07
CA TYR A 366 -12.99 -22.37 -24.59
C TYR A 366 -12.89 -22.51 -26.11
N LYS A 367 -12.96 -23.76 -26.60
CA LYS A 367 -12.68 -24.12 -28.00
C LYS A 367 -11.40 -23.44 -28.55
N ALA A 368 -10.40 -23.21 -27.69
CA ALA A 368 -9.16 -22.47 -28.00
C ALA A 368 -9.42 -21.09 -28.60
N GLY A 369 -10.45 -20.37 -28.13
CA GLY A 369 -10.79 -19.03 -28.60
C GLY A 369 -11.28 -18.97 -30.05
N LYS A 370 -11.64 -20.10 -30.68
CA LYS A 370 -12.11 -20.13 -32.07
C LYS A 370 -13.33 -19.24 -32.32
N SER A 371 -14.20 -19.06 -31.32
CA SER A 371 -15.36 -18.15 -31.40
C SER A 371 -14.97 -16.67 -31.49
N LEU A 372 -13.74 -16.30 -31.13
CA LEU A 372 -13.21 -14.95 -31.23
C LEU A 372 -12.67 -14.63 -32.63
N ASN A 373 -12.47 -15.65 -33.49
CA ASN A 373 -11.86 -15.51 -34.82
C ASN A 373 -10.50 -14.77 -34.80
N LEU A 374 -9.65 -15.08 -33.82
CA LEU A 374 -8.35 -14.44 -33.63
C LEU A 374 -7.20 -15.28 -34.20
N PRO A 375 -6.16 -14.65 -34.79
CA PRO A 375 -4.88 -15.32 -35.05
C PRO A 375 -4.31 -15.90 -33.75
N GLU A 376 -3.73 -17.09 -33.84
CA GLU A 376 -3.29 -17.84 -32.66
C GLU A 376 -2.27 -17.07 -31.81
N GLY A 377 -1.28 -16.42 -32.44
CA GLY A 377 -0.30 -15.61 -31.71
C GLY A 377 -0.93 -14.48 -30.89
N ARG A 378 -1.99 -13.84 -31.40
CA ARG A 378 -2.72 -12.77 -30.69
C ARG A 378 -3.54 -13.33 -29.54
N ARG A 379 -4.17 -14.50 -29.73
CA ARG A 379 -4.85 -15.21 -28.65
C ARG A 379 -3.88 -15.56 -27.52
N LEU A 380 -2.68 -16.05 -27.84
CA LEU A 380 -1.65 -16.39 -26.85
C LEU A 380 -1.14 -15.16 -26.12
N GLU A 381 -0.87 -14.05 -26.82
CA GLU A 381 -0.51 -12.76 -26.22
C GLU A 381 -1.56 -12.33 -25.18
N ALA A 382 -2.84 -12.31 -25.58
CA ALA A 382 -3.95 -11.97 -24.68
C ALA A 382 -4.05 -12.93 -23.48
N LEU A 383 -3.88 -14.22 -23.72
CA LEU A 383 -3.93 -15.24 -22.67
C LEU A 383 -2.78 -15.08 -21.66
N GLY A 384 -1.55 -14.86 -22.11
CA GLY A 384 -0.40 -14.64 -21.22
C GLY A 384 -0.59 -13.42 -20.31
N LEU A 385 -1.10 -12.33 -20.88
CA LEU A 385 -1.42 -11.10 -20.14
C LEU A 385 -2.53 -11.32 -19.10
N VAL A 386 -3.62 -12.00 -19.48
CA VAL A 386 -4.70 -12.34 -18.53
C VAL A 386 -4.19 -13.28 -17.44
N LEU A 387 -3.36 -14.27 -17.77
CA LEU A 387 -2.76 -15.18 -16.78
C LEU A 387 -1.87 -14.44 -15.78
N GLY A 388 -1.07 -13.47 -16.21
CA GLY A 388 -0.27 -12.64 -15.31
C GLY A 388 -1.13 -11.87 -14.30
N VAL A 389 -2.20 -11.23 -14.76
CA VAL A 389 -3.14 -10.50 -13.90
C VAL A 389 -3.94 -11.45 -13.00
N PHE A 390 -4.32 -12.62 -13.52
CA PHE A 390 -5.00 -13.66 -12.76
C PHE A 390 -4.13 -14.20 -11.62
N ALA A 391 -2.82 -14.42 -11.87
CA ALA A 391 -1.89 -14.89 -10.85
C ALA A 391 -1.82 -13.92 -9.65
N ILE A 392 -1.68 -12.62 -9.89
CA ILE A 392 -1.62 -11.64 -8.80
C ILE A 392 -2.97 -11.50 -8.08
N THR A 393 -4.09 -11.66 -8.79
CA THR A 393 -5.44 -11.61 -8.23
C THR A 393 -5.70 -12.81 -7.31
N GLY A 394 -5.14 -13.99 -7.64
CA GLY A 394 -5.16 -15.16 -6.76
C GLY A 394 -4.22 -14.99 -5.55
N HIS A 395 -3.01 -14.45 -5.76
CA HIS A 395 -2.05 -14.19 -4.68
C HIS A 395 -2.60 -13.18 -3.65
N ALA A 396 -3.45 -12.24 -4.08
CA ALA A 396 -4.15 -11.29 -3.24
C ALA A 396 -5.01 -11.92 -2.11
N LEU A 397 -5.34 -13.22 -2.18
CA LEU A 397 -5.99 -13.96 -1.07
C LEU A 397 -5.11 -14.10 0.17
N GLY A 398 -3.79 -14.04 0.02
CA GLY A 398 -2.83 -14.23 1.11
C GLY A 398 -1.83 -13.08 1.27
N ASN A 399 -2.05 -11.97 0.57
CA ASN A 399 -1.22 -10.77 0.68
C ASN A 399 -1.90 -9.49 0.16
N PHE A 400 -1.27 -8.33 0.35
CA PHE A 400 -1.78 -7.00 -0.04
C PHE A 400 -1.35 -6.55 -1.45
N ILE A 401 -1.68 -7.30 -2.49
CA ILE A 401 -1.08 -7.15 -3.83
C ILE A 401 -1.50 -5.84 -4.50
N PHE A 402 -2.80 -5.51 -4.51
CA PHE A 402 -3.30 -4.32 -5.22
C PHE A 402 -2.92 -2.99 -4.53
N TYR A 403 -2.51 -3.04 -3.26
CA TYR A 403 -1.94 -1.90 -2.54
C TYR A 403 -0.50 -1.56 -2.98
N ASN A 404 0.15 -2.42 -3.76
CA ASN A 404 1.43 -2.12 -4.37
C ASN A 404 1.23 -1.41 -5.72
N LEU A 405 1.48 -0.10 -5.74
CA LEU A 405 1.31 0.76 -6.92
C LEU A 405 1.90 0.20 -8.23
N PRO A 406 3.15 -0.33 -8.28
CA PRO A 406 3.70 -0.84 -9.54
C PRO A 406 2.94 -2.04 -10.10
N LEU A 407 2.39 -2.90 -9.23
CA LEU A 407 1.61 -4.06 -9.64
C LEU A 407 0.26 -3.62 -10.21
N SER A 408 -0.42 -2.67 -9.55
CA SER A 408 -1.71 -2.13 -10.01
C SER A 408 -1.59 -1.39 -11.34
N VAL A 409 -0.55 -0.56 -11.51
CA VAL A 409 -0.24 0.11 -12.79
C VAL A 409 -0.03 -0.92 -13.92
N LEU A 410 0.85 -1.90 -13.71
CA LEU A 410 1.20 -2.87 -14.76
C LEU A 410 0.02 -3.81 -15.07
N ALA A 411 -0.74 -4.22 -14.06
CA ALA A 411 -1.93 -5.06 -14.23
C ALA A 411 -3.02 -4.35 -15.05
N GLY A 412 -3.26 -3.06 -14.80
CA GLY A 412 -4.20 -2.26 -15.59
C GLY A 412 -3.81 -2.20 -17.07
N LEU A 413 -2.52 -1.98 -17.35
CA LEU A 413 -1.97 -1.94 -18.72
C LEU A 413 -2.05 -3.30 -19.42
N PHE A 414 -1.66 -4.38 -18.74
CA PHE A 414 -1.71 -5.74 -19.29
C PHE A 414 -3.13 -6.19 -19.58
N LEU A 415 -4.06 -5.94 -18.65
CA LEU A 415 -5.46 -6.28 -18.85
C LEU A 415 -6.08 -5.46 -19.99
N ALA A 416 -5.75 -4.17 -20.11
CA ALA A 416 -6.26 -3.34 -21.21
C ALA A 416 -5.75 -3.79 -22.57
N ARG A 417 -4.47 -4.17 -22.66
CA ARG A 417 -3.92 -4.78 -23.87
C ARG A 417 -4.63 -6.09 -24.21
N ALA A 418 -4.79 -6.97 -23.23
CA ALA A 418 -5.48 -8.24 -23.46
C ALA A 418 -6.93 -8.02 -23.93
N TRP A 419 -7.68 -7.16 -23.25
CA TRP A 419 -9.07 -6.86 -23.59
C TRP A 419 -9.21 -6.25 -24.99
N ARG A 420 -8.25 -5.42 -25.41
CA ARG A 420 -8.20 -4.90 -26.79
C ARG A 420 -8.03 -5.98 -27.85
N ILE A 421 -7.45 -7.12 -27.49
CA ILE A 421 -7.31 -8.27 -28.39
C ILE A 421 -8.57 -9.15 -28.39
N TYR A 422 -9.11 -9.50 -27.21
CA TYR A 422 -10.19 -10.50 -27.11
C TYR A 422 -11.62 -9.95 -27.02
N GLY A 423 -11.75 -8.66 -26.71
CA GLY A 423 -13.00 -8.06 -26.22
C GLY A 423 -13.40 -6.75 -26.88
N TYR A 424 -12.56 -6.15 -27.72
CA TYR A 424 -12.86 -4.89 -28.40
C TYR A 424 -13.69 -5.11 -29.67
N HIS A 425 -14.81 -4.38 -29.78
CA HIS A 425 -15.77 -4.49 -30.90
C HIS A 425 -16.06 -3.11 -31.52
N GLY A 426 -15.04 -2.25 -31.59
CA GLY A 426 -15.18 -0.88 -32.06
C GLY A 426 -15.67 0.11 -30.98
N GLU A 427 -15.97 1.33 -31.42
CA GLU A 427 -16.39 2.42 -30.54
C GLU A 427 -17.89 2.70 -30.67
N THR A 428 -18.47 3.24 -29.60
CA THR A 428 -19.78 3.88 -29.62
C THR A 428 -19.72 5.18 -30.41
N ALA A 429 -20.87 5.69 -30.84
CA ALA A 429 -20.91 7.08 -31.30
C ALA A 429 -20.52 8.01 -30.14
N PRO A 430 -19.97 9.21 -30.42
CA PRO A 430 -19.53 10.15 -29.40
C PRO A 430 -20.55 10.34 -28.26
N ILE A 431 -20.12 10.13 -27.01
CA ILE A 431 -21.01 10.16 -25.85
C ILE A 431 -21.34 11.59 -25.43
N LEU A 432 -20.37 12.52 -25.49
CA LEU A 432 -20.53 13.89 -24.97
C LEU A 432 -21.73 14.62 -25.62
N PRO A 433 -21.92 14.61 -26.95
CA PRO A 433 -23.08 15.26 -27.57
C PRO A 433 -24.42 14.63 -27.15
N ARG A 434 -24.44 13.34 -26.79
CA ARG A 434 -25.66 12.64 -26.38
C ARG A 434 -26.13 13.03 -24.97
N ILE A 435 -25.22 13.55 -24.14
CA ILE A 435 -25.51 14.06 -22.81
C ILE A 435 -25.54 15.61 -22.76
N GLY A 436 -25.68 16.26 -23.93
CA GLY A 436 -25.82 17.72 -24.05
C GLY A 436 -24.50 18.50 -24.12
N ILE A 437 -23.34 17.83 -24.12
CA ILE A 437 -22.02 18.49 -24.22
C ILE A 437 -21.59 18.54 -25.69
N HIS A 438 -22.04 19.58 -26.38
CA HIS A 438 -21.73 19.80 -27.82
C HIS A 438 -20.38 20.51 -28.06
N HIS A 439 -19.82 21.14 -27.02
CA HIS A 439 -18.61 21.96 -27.13
C HIS A 439 -17.41 21.17 -26.59
N GLY A 440 -16.71 20.43 -27.47
CA GLY A 440 -15.55 19.63 -27.07
C GLY A 440 -14.42 20.44 -26.41
N ALA A 441 -14.35 21.75 -26.66
CA ALA A 441 -13.43 22.66 -25.97
C ALA A 441 -13.75 22.81 -24.47
N ILE A 442 -15.03 22.80 -24.09
CA ILE A 442 -15.44 22.84 -22.67
C ILE A 442 -14.99 21.56 -21.97
N ALA A 443 -15.19 20.39 -22.60
CA ALA A 443 -14.72 19.13 -22.04
C ALA A 443 -13.19 19.08 -21.89
N GLN A 444 -12.44 19.65 -22.83
CA GLN A 444 -11.00 19.84 -22.70
C GLN A 444 -10.63 20.76 -21.53
N ALA A 445 -11.32 21.89 -21.37
CA ALA A 445 -11.10 22.81 -20.26
C ALA A 445 -11.36 22.15 -18.90
N VAL A 446 -12.47 21.39 -18.78
CA VAL A 446 -12.79 20.60 -17.58
C VAL A 446 -11.69 19.58 -17.28
N MET A 447 -11.18 18.88 -18.29
CA MET A 447 -10.08 17.94 -18.10
C MET A 447 -8.80 18.65 -17.63
N VAL A 448 -8.46 19.82 -18.18
CA VAL A 448 -7.30 20.62 -17.72
C VAL A 448 -7.47 21.01 -16.26
N VAL A 449 -8.63 21.54 -15.89
CA VAL A 449 -8.93 21.91 -14.50
C VAL A 449 -8.80 20.68 -13.59
N ALA A 450 -9.37 19.54 -13.97
CA ALA A 450 -9.28 18.30 -13.19
C ALA A 450 -7.83 17.83 -13.01
N VAL A 451 -7.03 17.83 -14.09
CA VAL A 451 -5.61 17.42 -14.05
C VAL A 451 -4.79 18.39 -13.21
N VAL A 452 -5.00 19.71 -13.36
CA VAL A 452 -4.30 20.75 -12.59
C VAL A 452 -4.65 20.64 -11.11
N VAL A 453 -5.93 20.51 -10.76
CA VAL A 453 -6.37 20.38 -9.35
C VAL A 453 -5.84 19.09 -8.73
N ALA A 454 -5.95 17.96 -9.42
CA ALA A 454 -5.42 16.69 -8.91
C ALA A 454 -3.89 16.75 -8.72
N SER A 455 -3.18 17.29 -9.71
CA SER A 455 -1.72 17.44 -9.68
C SER A 455 -1.28 18.43 -8.60
N TRP A 456 -2.02 19.52 -8.40
CA TRP A 456 -1.79 20.47 -7.31
C TRP A 456 -1.86 19.80 -5.95
N ASN A 457 -2.92 19.03 -5.69
CA ASN A 457 -3.08 18.31 -4.42
C ASN A 457 -1.95 17.29 -4.22
N LEU A 458 -1.62 16.49 -5.25
CA LEU A 458 -0.50 15.54 -5.18
C LEU A 458 0.85 16.21 -4.93
N LEU A 459 1.13 17.36 -5.57
CA LEU A 459 2.35 18.13 -5.33
C LEU A 459 2.39 18.70 -3.91
N ALA A 460 1.28 19.25 -3.42
CA ALA A 460 1.18 19.74 -2.04
C ALA A 460 1.38 18.62 -1.01
N ASP A 461 0.86 17.42 -1.29
CA ASP A 461 1.05 16.24 -0.44
C ASP A 461 2.51 15.76 -0.46
N GLY A 462 3.15 15.76 -1.63
CA GLY A 462 4.58 15.45 -1.79
C GLY A 462 5.47 16.46 -1.05
N ALA A 463 5.15 17.76 -1.16
CA ALA A 463 5.83 18.82 -0.43
C ALA A 463 5.64 18.68 1.08
N THR A 464 4.41 18.35 1.53
CA THR A 464 4.11 18.08 2.94
C THR A 464 5.03 17.01 3.50
N PHE A 465 5.15 15.87 2.81
CA PHE A 465 6.02 14.78 3.23
C PHE A 465 7.50 15.22 3.27
N ALA A 466 7.99 15.86 2.21
CA ALA A 466 9.39 16.28 2.11
C ALA A 466 9.81 17.33 3.15
N LEU A 467 8.87 18.17 3.61
CA LEU A 467 9.13 19.26 4.56
C LEU A 467 8.84 18.91 6.02
N PHE A 468 7.89 18.01 6.28
CA PHE A 468 7.44 17.72 7.65
C PHE A 468 7.61 16.27 8.08
N SER A 469 7.80 15.33 7.15
CA SER A 469 8.04 13.91 7.48
C SER A 469 9.47 13.47 7.19
N SER A 470 10.11 14.00 6.16
CA SER A 470 11.48 13.62 5.75
C SER A 470 12.31 14.85 5.40
N ASN A 471 12.55 15.70 6.39
CA ASN A 471 13.14 17.03 6.17
C ASN A 471 14.65 17.13 6.47
N GLY A 472 15.32 16.01 6.73
CA GLY A 472 16.75 15.98 7.07
C GLY A 472 17.66 16.58 5.99
N TRP A 473 17.21 16.59 4.73
CA TRP A 473 17.92 17.23 3.62
C TRP A 473 18.02 18.76 3.77
N LEU A 474 17.08 19.40 4.48
CA LEU A 474 17.12 20.84 4.74
C LEU A 474 18.33 21.25 5.57
N ASN A 475 18.93 20.34 6.35
CA ASN A 475 20.16 20.64 7.09
C ASN A 475 21.33 20.96 6.16
N LYS A 476 21.33 20.42 4.93
CA LYS A 476 22.37 20.69 3.92
C LYS A 476 22.07 21.96 3.13
N VAL A 477 20.80 22.24 2.85
CA VAL A 477 20.38 23.36 2.00
C VAL A 477 20.23 24.67 2.79
N ILE A 478 19.76 24.57 4.04
CA ILE A 478 19.61 25.70 4.97
C ILE A 478 20.34 25.33 6.28
N PRO A 479 21.67 25.51 6.36
CA PRO A 479 22.46 25.08 7.52
C PRO A 479 22.04 25.79 8.81
N ASN A 480 21.72 27.09 8.72
CA ASN A 480 21.27 27.89 9.84
C ASN A 480 19.90 27.40 10.37
N SER A 481 19.87 26.95 11.61
CA SER A 481 18.68 26.39 12.26
C SER A 481 17.53 27.39 12.37
N ASN A 482 17.80 28.67 12.62
CA ASN A 482 16.79 29.71 12.75
C ASN A 482 16.14 30.03 11.40
N GLN A 483 16.94 30.19 10.35
CA GLN A 483 16.42 30.38 8.99
C GLN A 483 15.56 29.19 8.55
N ARG A 484 16.00 27.97 8.88
CA ARG A 484 15.25 26.75 8.59
C ARG A 484 13.92 26.68 9.34
N ALA A 485 13.89 27.07 10.61
CA ALA A 485 12.66 27.14 11.39
C ALA A 485 11.67 28.17 10.81
N VAL A 486 12.15 29.37 10.44
CA VAL A 486 11.32 30.40 9.78
C VAL A 486 10.80 29.92 8.43
N PHE A 487 11.63 29.24 7.65
CA PHE A 487 11.22 28.65 6.38
C PHE A 487 10.11 27.61 6.57
N LEU A 488 10.29 26.66 7.49
CA LEU A 488 9.32 25.61 7.78
C LEU A 488 8.00 26.17 8.34
N LEU A 489 8.06 27.21 9.17
CA LEU A 489 6.87 27.91 9.65
C LEU A 489 6.06 28.51 8.49
N LYS A 490 6.71 29.29 7.62
CA LYS A 490 6.07 29.88 6.43
C LYS A 490 5.53 28.82 5.46
N ALA A 491 6.28 27.73 5.29
CA ALA A 491 5.84 26.61 4.47
C ALA A 491 4.61 25.91 5.08
N ALA A 492 4.57 25.74 6.40
CA ALA A 492 3.45 25.12 7.08
C ALA A 492 2.18 25.99 6.97
N ASP A 493 2.31 27.30 7.19
CA ASP A 493 1.21 28.26 7.00
C ASP A 493 0.66 28.18 5.56
N TRP A 494 1.53 28.25 4.56
CA TRP A 494 1.10 28.20 3.16
C TRP A 494 0.46 26.85 2.78
N ILE A 495 1.05 25.73 3.17
CA ILE A 495 0.50 24.40 2.86
C ILE A 495 -0.82 24.18 3.59
N SER A 496 -0.98 24.67 4.82
CA SER A 496 -2.24 24.56 5.56
C SER A 496 -3.42 25.24 4.85
N LEU A 497 -3.15 26.28 4.06
CA LEU A 497 -4.13 26.97 3.22
C LEU A 497 -4.32 26.25 1.87
N ALA A 498 -3.21 25.85 1.23
CA ALA A 498 -3.24 25.22 -0.08
C ALA A 498 -3.77 23.78 -0.06
N ARG A 499 -3.62 23.09 1.07
CA ARG A 499 -4.01 21.68 1.28
C ARG A 499 -4.53 21.46 2.72
N PRO A 500 -5.74 21.94 3.05
CA PRO A 500 -6.25 21.97 4.44
C PRO A 500 -6.49 20.62 5.13
N LEU A 501 -6.48 19.51 4.36
CA LEU A 501 -6.58 18.15 4.91
C LEU A 501 -5.21 17.56 5.27
N ALA A 502 -4.11 18.20 4.86
CA ALA A 502 -2.77 17.73 5.18
C ALA A 502 -2.48 17.89 6.67
N THR A 503 -2.26 16.78 7.38
CA THR A 503 -2.23 16.78 8.84
C THR A 503 -0.93 17.33 9.43
N GLN A 504 0.22 17.00 8.81
CA GLN A 504 1.54 17.32 9.35
C GLN A 504 1.84 18.83 9.46
N PRO A 505 1.48 19.69 8.48
CA PRO A 505 1.66 21.14 8.59
C PRO A 505 0.90 21.70 9.79
N HIS A 506 -0.35 21.28 10.01
CA HIS A 506 -1.15 21.69 11.17
C HIS A 506 -0.51 21.25 12.50
N VAL A 507 -0.01 20.01 12.58
CA VAL A 507 0.70 19.53 13.78
C VAL A 507 1.99 20.34 14.02
N TYR A 508 2.74 20.66 12.96
CA TYR A 508 3.94 21.49 13.05
C TYR A 508 3.64 22.90 13.55
N LEU A 509 2.59 23.55 13.00
CA LEU A 509 2.14 24.87 13.45
C LEU A 509 1.72 24.85 14.92
N ALA A 510 0.93 23.85 15.32
CA ALA A 510 0.49 23.69 16.70
C ALA A 510 1.66 23.58 17.68
N ASN A 511 2.63 22.71 17.38
CA ASN A 511 3.83 22.52 18.20
C ASN A 511 4.68 23.81 18.26
N THR A 512 4.77 24.54 17.16
CA THR A 512 5.55 25.79 17.07
C THR A 512 4.90 26.90 17.88
N TYR A 513 3.59 27.10 17.76
CA TYR A 513 2.84 28.08 18.54
C TYR A 513 2.89 27.77 20.04
N LEU A 514 2.78 26.50 20.45
CA LEU A 514 2.97 26.09 21.84
C LEU A 514 4.38 26.43 22.34
N SER A 515 5.40 26.08 21.56
CA SER A 515 6.80 26.35 21.92
C SER A 515 7.07 27.85 22.08
N LEU A 516 6.50 28.68 21.21
CA LEU A 516 6.61 30.14 21.31
C LEU A 516 5.89 30.67 22.57
N ALA A 517 4.68 30.20 22.85
CA ALA A 517 3.92 30.60 24.04
C ALA A 517 4.63 30.26 25.35
N GLU A 518 5.38 29.14 25.37
CA GLU A 518 6.09 28.64 26.55
C GLU A 518 7.48 29.26 26.74
N ARG A 519 8.22 29.51 25.64
CA ARG A 519 9.63 29.90 25.71
C ARG A 519 9.85 31.40 25.59
N ASP A 520 8.97 32.13 24.92
CA ASP A 520 9.12 33.57 24.74
C ASP A 520 8.59 34.34 25.94
N LYS A 521 9.52 34.70 26.84
CA LYS A 521 9.22 35.46 28.06
C LYS A 521 8.83 36.91 27.79
N SER A 522 9.01 37.43 26.58
CA SER A 522 8.62 38.80 26.22
C SER A 522 7.12 38.94 25.96
N LEU A 523 6.41 37.82 25.74
CA LEU A 523 4.99 37.82 25.42
C LEU A 523 4.10 38.10 26.64
N ASN A 524 3.24 39.12 26.53
CA ASN A 524 2.21 39.37 27.53
C ASN A 524 1.12 38.27 27.52
N ALA A 525 0.27 38.25 28.56
CA ALA A 525 -0.73 37.20 28.72
C ALA A 525 -1.73 37.09 27.54
N PRO A 526 -2.26 38.19 26.97
CA PRO A 526 -3.11 38.12 25.77
C PRO A 526 -2.45 37.45 24.56
N HIS A 527 -1.20 37.79 24.25
CA HIS A 527 -0.50 37.18 23.11
C HIS A 527 -0.20 35.70 23.35
N ARG A 528 0.20 35.32 24.58
CA ARG A 528 0.38 33.90 24.94
C ARG A 528 -0.92 33.12 24.81
N LYS A 529 -2.04 33.70 25.27
CA LYS A 529 -3.38 33.10 25.10
C LYS A 529 -3.71 32.87 23.63
N ALA A 530 -3.51 33.88 22.77
CA ALA A 530 -3.79 33.77 21.34
C ALA A 530 -2.98 32.65 20.66
N LEU A 531 -1.70 32.47 21.03
CA LEU A 531 -0.86 31.38 20.53
C LEU A 531 -1.37 30.00 20.97
N VAL A 532 -1.75 29.85 22.25
CA VAL A 532 -2.29 28.59 22.78
C VAL A 532 -3.63 28.23 22.11
N GLU A 533 -4.52 29.21 21.92
CA GLU A 533 -5.79 29.03 21.20
C GLU A 533 -5.56 28.63 19.74
N SER A 534 -4.61 29.30 19.07
CA SER A 534 -4.21 28.97 17.70
C SER A 534 -3.65 27.56 17.61
N ALA A 535 -2.80 27.15 18.56
CA ALA A 535 -2.25 25.81 18.57
C ALA A 535 -3.32 24.73 18.76
N LEU A 536 -4.28 24.96 19.66
CA LEU A 536 -5.42 24.07 19.85
C LEU A 536 -6.28 23.98 18.58
N GLN A 537 -6.50 25.10 17.88
CA GLN A 537 -7.19 25.12 16.60
C GLN A 537 -6.43 24.30 15.55
N GLN A 538 -5.12 24.46 15.44
CA GLN A 538 -4.29 23.71 14.49
C GLN A 538 -4.30 22.21 14.79
N TYR A 539 -4.21 21.78 16.06
CA TYR A 539 -4.39 20.36 16.40
C TYR A 539 -5.78 19.84 16.01
N ARG A 540 -6.85 20.61 16.22
CA ARG A 540 -8.20 20.21 15.81
C ARG A 540 -8.32 20.12 14.29
N GLN A 541 -7.70 21.04 13.56
CA GLN A 541 -7.70 21.02 12.10
C GLN A 541 -6.94 19.81 11.56
N SER A 542 -5.84 19.39 12.20
CA SER A 542 -5.15 18.17 11.79
C SER A 542 -6.02 16.92 11.97
N LEU A 543 -6.91 16.90 12.97
CA LEU A 543 -7.88 15.83 13.19
C LEU A 543 -9.00 15.81 12.14
N VAL A 544 -9.20 16.85 11.33
CA VAL A 544 -10.16 16.81 10.21
C VAL A 544 -9.64 15.89 9.10
N GLY A 545 -8.34 15.96 8.78
CA GLY A 545 -7.72 15.11 7.77
C GLY A 545 -7.56 13.65 8.21
N ILE A 546 -7.07 13.44 9.43
CA ILE A 546 -6.97 12.11 10.06
C ILE A 546 -7.49 12.22 11.51
N PRO A 547 -8.78 11.91 11.75
CA PRO A 547 -9.37 11.93 13.10
C PRO A 547 -8.71 10.97 14.09
N ARG A 548 -8.07 9.91 13.59
CA ARG A 548 -7.48 8.82 14.38
C ARG A 548 -6.01 9.07 14.76
N GLN A 549 -5.66 10.30 15.13
CA GLN A 549 -4.30 10.64 15.57
C GLN A 549 -4.19 10.64 17.11
N SER A 550 -3.89 9.46 17.67
CA SER A 550 -3.71 9.28 19.13
C SER A 550 -2.69 10.26 19.74
N GLY A 551 -1.58 10.52 19.04
CA GLY A 551 -0.56 11.48 19.47
C GLY A 551 -1.05 12.93 19.54
N VAL A 552 -1.90 13.36 18.60
CA VAL A 552 -2.49 14.72 18.62
C VAL A 552 -3.49 14.86 19.76
N LEU A 553 -4.29 13.82 20.02
CA LEU A 553 -5.22 13.80 21.15
C LEU A 553 -4.49 13.82 22.50
N ASN A 554 -3.32 13.17 22.58
CA ASN A 554 -2.41 13.31 23.72
C ASN A 554 -2.01 14.77 23.94
N SER A 555 -1.50 15.43 22.90
CA SER A 555 -1.09 16.84 22.96
C SER A 555 -2.23 17.78 23.34
N ILE A 556 -3.44 17.58 22.78
CA ILE A 556 -4.63 18.36 23.13
C ILE A 556 -4.96 18.22 24.63
N GLY A 557 -4.94 17.00 25.18
CA GLY A 557 -5.26 16.79 26.58
C GLY A 557 -4.23 17.44 27.51
N SER A 558 -2.93 17.32 27.20
CA SER A 558 -1.86 17.98 27.95
C SER A 558 -1.99 19.51 27.90
N LEU A 559 -2.33 20.06 26.73
CA LEU A 559 -2.54 21.50 26.54
C LEU A 559 -3.65 22.03 27.45
N TYR A 560 -4.78 21.31 27.59
CA TYR A 560 -5.86 21.74 28.47
C TYR A 560 -5.46 21.86 29.94
N LEU A 561 -4.55 21.01 30.43
CA LEU A 561 -4.07 21.08 31.81
C LEU A 561 -3.01 22.17 31.98
N THR A 562 -1.98 22.15 31.13
CA THR A 562 -0.83 23.05 31.24
C THR A 562 -1.24 24.51 31.05
N HIS A 563 -2.19 24.78 30.16
CA HIS A 563 -2.60 26.14 29.77
C HIS A 563 -4.05 26.47 30.17
N ALA A 564 -4.61 25.77 31.17
CA ALA A 564 -5.99 25.92 31.63
C ALA A 564 -6.37 27.39 31.92
N GLN A 565 -5.50 28.09 32.66
CA GLN A 565 -5.73 29.48 33.06
C GLN A 565 -5.78 30.43 31.86
N LEU A 566 -4.86 30.27 30.90
CA LEU A 566 -4.85 31.07 29.67
C LEU A 566 -6.11 30.84 28.83
N LEU A 567 -6.60 29.60 28.80
CA LEU A 567 -7.82 29.21 28.11
C LEU A 567 -9.11 29.58 28.86
N GLY A 568 -9.01 30.20 30.05
CA GLY A 568 -10.17 30.55 30.87
C GLY A 568 -10.95 29.33 31.38
N LEU A 569 -10.29 28.19 31.54
CA LEU A 569 -10.88 26.96 32.05
C LEU A 569 -10.74 26.88 33.57
N SER A 570 -11.83 26.56 34.25
CA SER A 570 -11.74 26.12 35.64
C SER A 570 -10.96 24.79 35.73
N PRO A 571 -10.33 24.48 36.88
CA PRO A 571 -9.60 23.22 37.05
C PRO A 571 -10.43 21.98 36.68
N VAL A 572 -11.70 21.95 37.08
CA VAL A 572 -12.64 20.85 36.77
C VAL A 572 -12.91 20.75 35.26
N GLN A 573 -13.06 21.88 34.57
CA GLN A 573 -13.26 21.88 33.11
C GLN A 573 -12.00 21.43 32.36
N ALA A 574 -10.82 21.88 32.80
CA ALA A 574 -9.54 21.48 32.22
C ALA A 574 -9.33 19.97 32.36
N GLU A 575 -9.54 19.43 33.56
CA GLU A 575 -9.46 18.01 33.85
C GLU A 575 -10.42 17.20 32.96
N ARG A 576 -11.70 17.58 32.91
CA ARG A 576 -12.70 16.87 32.10
C ARG A 576 -12.34 16.85 30.62
N LYS A 577 -11.86 17.98 30.07
CA LYS A 577 -11.46 18.07 28.66
C LYS A 577 -10.19 17.27 28.38
N ALA A 578 -9.23 17.27 29.29
CA ALA A 578 -8.00 16.47 29.18
C ALA A 578 -8.31 14.97 29.19
N LEU A 579 -9.09 14.51 30.17
CA LEU A 579 -9.52 13.12 30.26
C LEU A 579 -10.31 12.67 29.02
N LEU A 580 -11.20 13.51 28.49
CA LEU A 580 -11.93 13.20 27.26
C LEU A 580 -10.98 12.99 26.07
N ALA A 581 -10.03 13.91 25.87
CA ALA A 581 -9.05 13.83 24.79
C ALA A 581 -8.16 12.58 24.92
N TRP A 582 -7.62 12.33 26.11
CA TRP A 582 -6.75 11.19 26.37
C TRP A 582 -7.47 9.85 26.29
N ARG A 583 -8.70 9.74 26.81
CA ARG A 583 -9.52 8.53 26.66
C ARG A 583 -9.86 8.26 25.19
N HIS A 584 -10.16 9.30 24.41
CA HIS A 584 -10.36 9.14 22.98
C HIS A 584 -9.07 8.67 22.27
N GLY A 585 -7.93 9.28 22.59
CA GLY A 585 -6.62 8.86 22.07
C GLY A 585 -6.27 7.41 22.43
N LEU A 586 -6.63 6.97 23.64
CA LEU A 586 -6.44 5.60 24.13
C LEU A 586 -7.41 4.61 23.49
N ALA A 587 -8.63 5.04 23.13
CA ALA A 587 -9.56 4.21 22.36
C ALA A 587 -9.06 3.96 20.93
N ILE A 588 -8.38 4.95 20.32
CA ILE A 588 -7.74 4.83 19.01
C ILE A 588 -6.50 3.95 19.07
N ASN A 589 -5.66 4.13 20.10
CA ASN A 589 -4.45 3.34 20.32
C ASN A 589 -4.45 2.74 21.74
N PRO A 590 -5.11 1.59 21.95
CA PRO A 590 -5.21 0.94 23.26
C PRO A 590 -3.87 0.49 23.85
N GLU A 591 -2.84 0.40 23.00
CA GLU A 591 -1.47 0.00 23.36
C GLU A 591 -0.63 1.19 23.87
N SER A 592 -1.14 2.42 23.82
CA SER A 592 -0.43 3.60 24.30
C SER A 592 -0.25 3.60 25.81
N ILE A 593 0.96 3.27 26.27
CA ILE A 593 1.33 3.29 27.69
C ILE A 593 1.26 4.71 28.25
N SER A 594 1.74 5.70 27.49
CA SER A 594 1.75 7.11 27.92
C SER A 594 0.35 7.62 28.22
N LEU A 595 -0.61 7.43 27.29
CA LEU A 595 -2.00 7.86 27.50
C LEU A 595 -2.66 7.11 28.64
N ARG A 596 -2.41 5.80 28.75
CA ARG A 596 -2.95 4.99 29.84
C ARG A 596 -2.46 5.49 31.19
N ASN A 597 -1.17 5.78 31.32
CA ASN A 597 -0.62 6.34 32.56
C ASN A 597 -1.23 7.71 32.87
N GLN A 598 -1.28 8.63 31.90
CA GLN A 598 -1.88 9.95 32.10
C GLN A 598 -3.34 9.87 32.59
N VAL A 599 -4.15 8.99 32.00
CA VAL A 599 -5.53 8.74 32.47
C VAL A 599 -5.54 8.15 33.88
N ALA A 600 -4.64 7.21 34.19
CA ALA A 600 -4.55 6.61 35.52
C ALA A 600 -4.21 7.67 36.59
N GLN A 601 -3.22 8.51 36.32
CA GLN A 601 -2.79 9.55 37.27
C GLN A 601 -3.90 10.59 37.49
N LEU A 602 -4.50 11.11 36.42
CA LEU A 602 -5.48 12.19 36.52
C LEU A 602 -6.86 11.70 37.02
N ALA A 603 -7.38 10.61 36.48
CA ALA A 603 -8.76 10.18 36.81
C ALA A 603 -8.88 9.44 38.15
N PHE A 604 -7.77 8.92 38.68
CA PHE A 604 -7.79 8.04 39.85
C PHE A 604 -6.84 8.53 40.95
N VAL A 605 -5.53 8.61 40.67
CA VAL A 605 -4.52 8.93 41.69
C VAL A 605 -4.73 10.31 42.29
N GLN A 606 -5.02 11.33 41.48
CA GLN A 606 -5.25 12.69 41.97
C GLN A 606 -6.50 12.82 42.85
N HIS A 607 -7.44 11.89 42.73
CA HIS A 607 -8.65 11.80 43.57
C HIS A 607 -8.50 10.81 44.73
N GLY A 608 -7.30 10.27 44.96
CA GLY A 608 -7.00 9.32 46.05
C GLY A 608 -7.36 7.86 45.75
N ASP A 609 -7.89 7.54 44.57
CA ASP A 609 -8.23 6.16 44.17
C ASP A 609 -7.03 5.42 43.54
N VAL A 610 -6.00 5.17 44.34
CA VAL A 610 -4.78 4.52 43.83
C VAL A 610 -5.04 3.06 43.40
N ASN A 611 -5.96 2.37 44.07
CA ASN A 611 -6.35 1.00 43.73
C ASN A 611 -7.04 0.95 42.35
N GLY A 612 -7.95 1.88 42.07
CA GLY A 612 -8.57 2.04 40.76
C GLY A 612 -7.54 2.33 39.66
N ALA A 613 -6.52 3.16 39.95
CA ALA A 613 -5.43 3.42 39.02
C ALA A 613 -4.63 2.15 38.67
N ILE A 614 -4.25 1.36 39.69
CA ILE A 614 -3.53 0.09 39.51
C ILE A 614 -4.37 -0.91 38.72
N ALA A 615 -5.67 -1.03 39.03
CA ALA A 615 -6.59 -1.90 38.30
C ALA A 615 -6.69 -1.50 36.81
N PHE A 616 -6.81 -0.20 36.53
CA PHE A 616 -6.87 0.35 35.17
C PHE A 616 -5.57 0.11 34.39
N LEU A 617 -4.40 0.28 35.02
CA LEU A 617 -3.11 -0.01 34.41
C LEU A 617 -2.94 -1.50 34.13
N ARG A 618 -3.27 -2.38 35.09
CA ARG A 618 -3.22 -3.84 34.94
C ARG A 618 -4.12 -4.35 33.83
N ALA A 619 -5.31 -3.75 33.65
CA ALA A 619 -6.19 -4.07 32.53
C ALA A 619 -5.50 -3.82 31.17
N GLY A 620 -4.52 -2.92 31.11
CA GLY A 620 -3.70 -2.68 29.93
C GLY A 620 -2.77 -3.84 29.55
N LEU A 621 -2.35 -4.67 30.51
CA LEU A 621 -1.47 -5.83 30.24
C LEU A 621 -2.16 -6.94 29.44
N GLN A 622 -3.49 -6.90 29.34
CA GLN A 622 -4.29 -7.79 28.48
C GLN A 622 -4.26 -7.37 27.01
N ARG A 623 -3.72 -6.18 26.69
CA ARG A 623 -3.55 -5.73 25.30
C ARG A 623 -2.31 -6.39 24.66
N PRO A 624 -2.28 -6.53 23.32
CA PRO A 624 -1.14 -7.07 22.58
C PRO A 624 0.05 -6.09 22.58
N LEU A 625 0.66 -5.90 23.74
CA LEU A 625 1.83 -5.06 23.93
C LEU A 625 3.08 -5.84 23.54
N PHE A 626 3.89 -5.24 22.65
CA PHE A 626 5.24 -5.71 22.40
C PHE A 626 6.06 -5.77 23.70
N PRO A 627 7.13 -6.58 23.78
CA PRO A 627 7.89 -6.79 25.02
C PRO A 627 8.32 -5.50 25.72
N PHE A 628 8.87 -4.53 24.99
CA PHE A 628 9.34 -3.29 25.58
C PHE A 628 8.19 -2.38 26.10
N PRO A 629 7.13 -2.07 25.32
CA PRO A 629 5.93 -1.41 25.85
C PRO A 629 5.28 -2.14 27.05
N ARG A 630 5.30 -3.48 27.07
CA ARG A 630 4.81 -4.27 28.20
C ARG A 630 5.63 -4.01 29.46
N SER A 631 6.96 -4.05 29.36
CA SER A 631 7.86 -3.70 30.46
C SER A 631 7.63 -2.26 30.95
N ASN A 632 7.43 -1.30 30.04
CA ASN A 632 7.08 0.08 30.41
C ASN A 632 5.79 0.14 31.24
N LEU A 633 4.74 -0.60 30.85
CA LEU A 633 3.49 -0.62 31.61
C LEU A 633 3.65 -1.26 32.99
N GLN A 634 4.40 -2.36 33.09
CA GLN A 634 4.72 -3.01 34.37
C GLN A 634 5.51 -2.05 35.28
N MET A 635 6.43 -1.26 34.71
CA MET A 635 7.15 -0.23 35.45
C MET A 635 6.20 0.85 36.00
N GLU A 636 5.25 1.34 35.19
CA GLU A 636 4.25 2.33 35.66
C GLU A 636 3.35 1.76 36.76
N ILE A 637 2.99 0.47 36.68
CA ILE A 637 2.24 -0.22 37.75
C ILE A 637 3.07 -0.25 39.04
N ALA A 638 4.34 -0.66 38.96
CA ALA A 638 5.25 -0.72 40.11
C ALA A 638 5.43 0.66 40.75
N LEU A 639 5.65 1.71 39.95
CA LEU A 639 5.79 3.08 40.46
C LEU A 639 4.51 3.57 41.13
N THR A 640 3.33 3.21 40.61
CA THR A 640 2.05 3.58 41.22
C THR A 640 1.82 2.83 42.54
N GLN A 641 2.14 1.54 42.61
CA GLN A 641 2.09 0.74 43.84
C GLN A 641 3.02 1.27 44.93
N TRP A 642 4.24 1.69 44.55
CA TRP A 642 5.19 2.27 45.49
C TRP A 642 4.65 3.55 46.12
N ARG A 643 4.10 4.44 45.29
CA ARG A 643 3.45 5.68 45.76
C ARG A 643 2.27 5.40 46.67
N ALA A 644 1.59 4.26 46.49
CA ALA A 644 0.53 3.78 47.36
C ALA A 644 1.02 3.19 48.71
N GLY A 645 2.34 3.04 48.90
CA GLY A 645 2.92 2.37 50.06
C GLY A 645 2.94 0.83 49.95
N GLU A 646 2.54 0.25 48.81
CA GLU A 646 2.50 -1.20 48.60
C GLU A 646 3.88 -1.77 48.23
N LYS A 647 4.85 -1.70 49.15
CA LYS A 647 6.24 -2.11 48.89
C LYS A 647 6.38 -3.56 48.40
N SER A 648 5.68 -4.50 49.03
CA SER A 648 5.70 -5.91 48.65
C SER A 648 5.13 -6.16 47.26
N ALA A 649 4.02 -5.50 46.93
CA ALA A 649 3.39 -5.62 45.61
C ALA A 649 4.25 -4.99 44.51
N THR A 650 4.92 -3.89 44.82
CA THR A 650 5.89 -3.24 43.94
C THR A 650 7.05 -4.17 43.60
N MET A 651 7.67 -4.77 44.63
CA MET A 651 8.76 -5.73 44.46
C MET A 651 8.34 -6.91 43.59
N ALA A 652 7.14 -7.45 43.82
CA ALA A 652 6.60 -8.56 43.02
C ALA A 652 6.44 -8.16 41.54
N THR A 653 5.90 -6.97 41.26
CA THR A 653 5.74 -6.47 39.88
C THR A 653 7.09 -6.30 39.18
N LEU A 654 8.11 -5.75 39.85
CA LEU A 654 9.44 -5.55 39.27
C LEU A 654 10.19 -6.85 39.02
N VAL A 655 10.07 -7.82 39.94
CA VAL A 655 10.63 -9.16 39.73
C VAL A 655 9.95 -9.84 38.55
N GLN A 656 8.62 -9.73 38.42
CA GLN A 656 7.91 -10.29 37.26
C GLN A 656 8.34 -9.62 35.96
N LEU A 657 8.49 -8.29 35.95
CA LEU A 657 9.00 -7.53 34.81
C LEU A 657 10.38 -8.06 34.38
N LEU A 658 11.32 -8.21 35.31
CA LEU A 658 12.67 -8.69 34.99
C LEU A 658 12.73 -10.18 34.62
N ARG A 659 11.75 -10.99 35.04
CA ARG A 659 11.60 -12.36 34.52
C ARG A 659 11.19 -12.36 33.05
N GLU A 660 10.32 -11.43 32.65
CA GLU A 660 9.86 -11.29 31.27
C GLU A 660 10.88 -10.56 30.37
N ASN A 661 11.65 -9.63 30.95
CA ASN A 661 12.65 -8.83 30.26
C ASN A 661 13.85 -8.52 31.19
N PRO A 662 14.84 -9.43 31.27
CA PRO A 662 15.97 -9.30 32.20
C PRO A 662 16.81 -8.04 31.99
N ASP A 663 16.87 -7.52 30.76
CA ASP A 663 17.72 -6.39 30.38
C ASP A 663 17.02 -5.02 30.53
N TYR A 664 15.83 -4.98 31.15
CA TYR A 664 15.11 -3.73 31.35
C TYR A 664 15.74 -2.87 32.46
N HIS A 665 16.74 -2.09 32.09
CA HIS A 665 17.54 -1.25 33.00
C HIS A 665 16.76 -0.37 33.98
N PRO A 666 15.63 0.27 33.62
CA PRO A 666 14.89 1.11 34.58
C PRO A 666 14.41 0.33 35.81
N ALA A 667 13.98 -0.94 35.65
CA ALA A 667 13.56 -1.77 36.77
C ALA A 667 14.73 -2.20 37.66
N ILE A 668 15.88 -2.54 37.05
CA ILE A 668 17.12 -2.88 37.79
C ILE A 668 17.56 -1.69 38.65
N ALA A 669 17.65 -0.50 38.05
CA ALA A 669 18.07 0.72 38.75
C ALA A 669 17.14 1.02 39.94
N TRP A 670 15.84 0.82 39.75
CA TRP A 670 14.87 1.09 40.80
C TRP A 670 14.94 0.07 41.95
N LEU A 671 15.06 -1.22 41.67
CA LEU A 671 15.29 -2.26 42.69
C LEU A 671 16.57 -2.02 43.51
N LEU A 672 17.65 -1.57 42.86
CA LEU A 672 18.89 -1.20 43.54
C LEU A 672 18.71 0.01 44.46
N SER A 673 17.85 0.96 44.07
CA SER A 673 17.53 2.12 44.92
C SER A 673 16.73 1.72 46.16
N MET A 674 15.80 0.77 46.05
CA MET A 674 15.03 0.26 47.19
C MET A 674 15.89 -0.45 48.23
N LYS A 675 16.98 -1.11 47.82
CA LYS A 675 17.91 -1.76 48.76
C LYS A 675 18.73 -0.76 49.59
N LYS A 676 18.80 0.50 49.14
CA LYS A 676 19.55 1.58 49.81
C LYS A 676 18.66 2.46 50.71
N SER A 677 17.34 2.30 50.64
CA SER A 677 16.32 3.01 51.41
C SER A 677 15.67 2.11 52.44
#